data_AF-A0A8C6NDT7-F1
#
_entry.id   AF-A0A8C6NDT7-F1
#
_cell.length_a   1.000
_cell.length_b   1.000
_cell.length_c   1.000
_cell.angle_alpha   90.00
_cell.angle_beta   90.00
_cell.angle_gamma   90.00
#
_symmetry.space_group_name_H-M   'P 1'
#
loop_
_entity.id
_entity.type
_entity.pdbx_description
1 polymer ?
#
loop_
_entity_poly.entity_id
_entity_poly.type
_entity_poly.pdbx_seq_one_letter_code
_entity_poly.pdbx_strand_id
1 'polypeptide(L)'
;MGSRRLLLSRLFQPRNLQAGGGALADGEPSCRSLRLMLQAGLIHPAGPGCFHYLPAAVRALEKLVKAVDEEMREVAGQKLSMPSLSPAELWHKSGRWERMGPELFRLWDRHRKSYCLGPTHEEVVTELVAAQSNLTHKQLPLRLYQVSRKFRDEPKPRFGLLRSREFYMKDMYTFDASEEAARSTYSEVCGAYGRLLDRLRLPFVKVQAATGNIGGSMSHEFQLPADIGEDRLVLCPEGHFAANVETLNGEQTSCPTCGGKLTQTRGIEVGHTFYLGTKYSSVSNAVFYSAENKPLLAEMGCYGLGITRILAASIEVLSTEDSIRWPSLIAPYQLCFIPPKRGSREEEEEGTALLERVYDDVAEALPHLAGDSVLDDRTHLTIGKRLKDANKLGYPFVVVAGKRVCEDPPVLEELEAIPMFMKQCPAEIDAARQPDLACLQSLLFDEEQGPAELARMYRNEGNEYFREKEYQKAVVAYTEGLKKKCEDPEMNAVLHTNRGAAQFYLGNYRSALNDAIQATKLKPTHLKAIIRGALCHMELKNFSEAIAWCEKGLQIDSKEKKLLEVRAKADKLKRTQERDARKAKVMEKKEQREKEILLAAIKERNIKLALEPSNEEEEISDGLAEISLDGFQSGNTTGAKVHLDADGNLNWPVLFLYPEHEQTDFTVAFHENSRFIDHLMVMFAELPPWDVERKYLPSNLQLYFEDEEREEMYELNPEHTLLQVLQHKRYFVKAGTPTVLVFVKGSPYSNKYFSGKKVHRL
;
A
#
# COMPACT_ATOMS: atom_id res chain seq x y z
N MET A 1 21.31 -0.06 -40.61
CA MET A 1 21.78 0.53 -39.34
C MET A 1 21.78 -0.60 -38.33
N GLY A 2 22.95 -1.06 -37.86
CA GLY A 2 23.00 -2.17 -36.90
C GLY A 2 22.22 -1.83 -35.62
N SER A 3 21.35 -2.73 -35.19
CA SER A 3 20.57 -2.56 -33.97
C SER A 3 21.51 -2.33 -32.79
N ARG A 4 21.36 -1.23 -32.07
CA ARG A 4 22.24 -0.89 -30.93
C ARG A 4 21.90 -1.83 -29.76
N ARG A 5 22.85 -2.68 -29.37
CA ARG A 5 22.69 -3.60 -28.23
C ARG A 5 22.32 -2.85 -26.95
N LEU A 6 21.33 -3.38 -26.21
CA LEU A 6 20.92 -2.84 -24.91
C LEU A 6 21.88 -3.32 -23.83
N LEU A 7 22.66 -2.39 -23.26
CA LEU A 7 23.63 -2.70 -22.21
C LEU A 7 23.01 -2.48 -20.83
N LEU A 8 23.11 -3.48 -19.95
CA LEU A 8 22.53 -3.44 -18.61
C LEU A 8 23.10 -2.28 -17.78
N SER A 9 24.39 -1.96 -17.93
CA SER A 9 25.04 -0.83 -17.23
C SER A 9 24.44 0.54 -17.57
N ARG A 10 23.75 0.64 -18.72
CA ARG A 10 23.12 1.88 -19.19
C ARG A 10 21.62 1.93 -18.91
N LEU A 11 21.05 0.85 -18.36
CA LEU A 11 19.65 0.83 -17.94
C LEU A 11 19.51 1.45 -16.56
N PHE A 12 18.54 2.35 -16.40
CA PHE A 12 18.22 2.92 -15.09
C PHE A 12 17.39 1.92 -14.28
N GLN A 13 18.08 1.08 -13.49
CA GLN A 13 17.48 0.10 -12.59
C GLN A 13 18.17 0.12 -11.21
N PRO A 14 17.92 1.18 -10.42
CA PRO A 14 18.62 1.37 -9.16
C PRO A 14 18.09 0.40 -8.09
N ARG A 15 18.99 -0.34 -7.43
CA ARG A 15 18.63 -1.37 -6.43
C ARG A 15 18.75 -0.90 -4.98
N ASN A 16 19.35 0.27 -4.76
CA ASN A 16 19.71 0.82 -3.44
C ASN A 16 19.23 2.27 -3.27
N LEU A 17 18.09 2.66 -3.85
CA LEU A 17 17.51 3.96 -3.52
C LEU A 17 17.08 3.94 -2.06
N GLN A 18 17.61 4.86 -1.26
CA GLN A 18 17.11 5.09 0.09
C GLN A 18 15.69 5.65 -0.05
N ALA A 19 14.72 5.01 0.60
CA ALA A 19 13.38 5.56 0.70
C ALA A 19 13.49 6.91 1.43
N GLY A 20 13.21 8.00 0.71
CA GLY A 20 13.12 9.33 1.32
C GLY A 20 12.14 9.28 2.50
N GLY A 21 12.55 9.87 3.62
CA GLY A 21 11.88 9.73 4.92
C GLY A 21 10.37 9.94 4.84
N GLY A 22 9.61 8.93 5.30
CA GLY A 22 8.17 9.03 5.58
C GLY A 22 7.28 7.93 5.01
N ALA A 23 7.68 7.21 3.95
CA ALA A 23 6.75 6.30 3.24
C ALA A 23 6.81 4.82 3.65
N LEU A 24 7.87 4.40 4.36
CA LEU A 24 8.00 3.09 4.98
C LEU A 24 8.25 3.34 6.46
N ALA A 25 7.20 3.62 7.22
CA ALA A 25 7.29 3.65 8.68
C ALA A 25 7.86 2.30 9.17
N ASP A 26 8.77 2.36 10.15
CA ASP A 26 9.54 1.25 10.70
C ASP A 26 8.81 -0.12 10.69
N GLY A 27 9.21 -1.00 9.76
CA GLY A 27 8.69 -2.36 9.60
C GLY A 27 9.13 -3.01 8.28
N GLU A 28 9.22 -4.35 8.25
CA GLU A 28 9.42 -5.08 7.00
C GLU A 28 8.25 -4.84 6.03
N PRO A 29 8.48 -4.74 4.71
CA PRO A 29 7.40 -4.57 3.74
C PRO A 29 6.39 -5.72 3.87
N SER A 30 5.12 -5.38 4.07
CA SER A 30 4.08 -6.33 4.51
C SER A 30 3.66 -7.38 3.47
N CYS A 31 4.09 -7.26 2.21
CA CYS A 31 3.83 -8.26 1.16
C CYS A 31 5.04 -8.48 0.25
N ARG A 32 5.09 -9.67 -0.39
CA ARG A 32 6.22 -10.13 -1.20
C ARG A 32 6.42 -9.27 -2.43
N SER A 33 5.34 -8.96 -3.13
CA SER A 33 5.32 -8.11 -4.33
C SER A 33 5.94 -6.74 -4.06
N LEU A 34 5.50 -6.02 -3.02
CA LEU A 34 6.07 -4.72 -2.66
C LEU A 34 7.58 -4.82 -2.39
N ARG A 35 7.99 -5.80 -1.56
CA ARG A 35 9.41 -6.02 -1.23
C ARG A 35 10.24 -6.26 -2.48
N LEU A 36 9.82 -7.18 -3.34
CA LEU A 36 10.56 -7.53 -4.55
C LEU A 36 10.59 -6.37 -5.54
N MET A 37 9.47 -5.65 -5.74
CA MET A 37 9.41 -4.51 -6.66
C MET A 37 10.33 -3.37 -6.24
N LEU A 38 10.42 -3.08 -4.94
CA LEU A 38 11.37 -2.09 -4.41
C LEU A 38 12.83 -2.55 -4.59
N GLN A 39 13.13 -3.79 -4.20
CA GLN A 39 14.50 -4.33 -4.29
C GLN A 39 15.01 -4.53 -5.72
N ALA A 40 14.11 -4.78 -6.67
CA ALA A 40 14.41 -4.94 -8.08
C ALA A 40 14.47 -3.61 -8.84
N GLY A 41 14.21 -2.48 -8.18
CA GLY A 41 14.16 -1.17 -8.83
C GLY A 41 13.04 -1.07 -9.86
N LEU A 42 11.86 -1.61 -9.55
CA LEU A 42 10.66 -1.53 -10.39
C LEU A 42 9.78 -0.34 -10.00
N ILE A 43 9.67 -0.05 -8.71
CA ILE A 43 8.91 1.10 -8.20
C ILE A 43 9.70 1.85 -7.13
N HIS A 44 9.35 3.11 -6.92
CA HIS A 44 9.87 3.92 -5.82
C HIS A 44 8.74 4.74 -5.19
N PRO A 45 8.60 4.82 -3.86
CA PRO A 45 7.58 5.64 -3.22
C PRO A 45 7.75 7.13 -3.56
N ALA A 46 6.67 7.80 -3.91
CA ALA A 46 6.61 9.26 -4.13
C ALA A 46 5.88 9.98 -2.98
N GLY A 47 4.96 9.29 -2.33
CA GLY A 47 4.17 9.74 -1.19
C GLY A 47 3.26 8.61 -0.68
N PRO A 48 2.44 8.83 0.35
CA PRO A 48 1.50 7.82 0.85
C PRO A 48 0.56 7.36 -0.27
N GLY A 49 0.66 6.08 -0.65
CA GLY A 49 -0.16 5.51 -1.72
C GLY A 49 0.19 5.98 -3.15
N CYS A 50 1.32 6.65 -3.38
CA CYS A 50 1.75 7.11 -4.69
C CYS A 50 3.17 6.60 -5.00
N PHE A 51 3.39 6.11 -6.22
CA PHE A 51 4.65 5.47 -6.62
C PHE A 51 5.15 5.97 -7.97
N HIS A 52 6.45 6.18 -8.09
CA HIS A 52 7.15 6.26 -9.36
C HIS A 52 7.30 4.87 -9.95
N TYR A 53 6.92 4.69 -11.21
CA TYR A 53 7.18 3.47 -11.96
C TYR A 53 8.50 3.64 -12.71
N LEU A 54 9.45 2.75 -12.41
CA LEU A 54 10.78 2.79 -13.01
C LEU A 54 10.76 2.09 -14.38
N PRO A 55 11.77 2.30 -15.26
CA PRO A 55 11.70 1.90 -16.66
C PRO A 55 11.30 0.44 -16.92
N ALA A 56 11.81 -0.50 -16.13
CA ALA A 56 11.44 -1.91 -16.26
C ALA A 56 9.97 -2.18 -15.91
N ALA A 57 9.43 -1.52 -14.88
CA ALA A 57 8.01 -1.62 -14.54
C ALA A 57 7.12 -0.96 -15.59
N VAL A 58 7.53 0.18 -16.15
CA VAL A 58 6.81 0.84 -17.25
C VAL A 58 6.75 -0.07 -18.47
N ARG A 59 7.87 -0.72 -18.86
CA ARG A 59 7.87 -1.72 -19.94
C ARG A 59 6.90 -2.87 -19.68
N ALA A 60 6.91 -3.44 -18.47
CA ALA A 60 6.00 -4.52 -18.12
C ALA A 60 4.53 -4.07 -18.15
N LEU A 61 4.26 -2.85 -17.66
CA LEU A 61 2.94 -2.22 -17.71
C LEU A 61 2.47 -2.04 -19.16
N GLU A 62 3.31 -1.51 -20.05
CA GLU A 62 2.99 -1.33 -21.47
C GLU A 62 2.68 -2.66 -22.18
N LYS A 63 3.45 -3.72 -21.88
CA LYS A 63 3.18 -5.07 -22.40
C LYS A 63 1.85 -5.62 -21.91
N LEU A 64 1.53 -5.41 -20.63
CA LEU A 64 0.23 -5.79 -20.07
C LEU A 64 -0.91 -5.01 -20.74
N VAL A 65 -0.75 -3.70 -20.95
CA VAL A 65 -1.74 -2.88 -21.68
C VAL A 65 -1.93 -3.37 -23.11
N LYS A 66 -0.85 -3.75 -23.80
CA LYS A 66 -0.95 -4.33 -25.14
C LYS A 66 -1.74 -5.65 -25.15
N ALA A 67 -1.49 -6.54 -24.20
CA ALA A 67 -2.24 -7.79 -24.07
C ALA A 67 -3.73 -7.54 -23.77
N VAL A 68 -4.03 -6.55 -22.93
CA VAL A 68 -5.41 -6.11 -22.67
C VAL A 68 -6.05 -5.54 -23.94
N ASP A 69 -5.33 -4.70 -24.70
CA ASP A 69 -5.84 -4.12 -25.95
C ASP A 69 -6.10 -5.18 -27.04
N GLU A 70 -5.35 -6.27 -27.06
CA GLU A 70 -5.63 -7.42 -27.91
C GLU A 70 -6.98 -8.07 -27.52
N GLU A 71 -7.18 -8.41 -26.25
CA GLU A 71 -8.44 -9.04 -25.79
C GLU A 71 -9.65 -8.10 -25.91
N MET A 72 -9.48 -6.80 -25.70
CA MET A 72 -10.56 -5.82 -25.87
C MET A 72 -10.93 -5.66 -27.35
N ARG A 73 -9.98 -5.73 -28.29
CA ARG A 73 -10.29 -5.70 -29.73
C ARG A 73 -11.05 -6.93 -30.20
N GLU A 74 -10.76 -8.11 -29.65
CA GLU A 74 -11.50 -9.34 -29.98
C GLU A 74 -12.99 -9.25 -29.61
N VAL A 75 -13.34 -8.46 -28.59
CA VAL A 75 -14.74 -8.16 -28.24
C VAL A 75 -15.24 -6.86 -28.87
N ALA A 76 -14.65 -6.42 -29.98
CA ALA A 76 -15.01 -5.18 -30.70
C ALA A 76 -14.95 -3.90 -29.85
N GLY A 77 -14.09 -3.91 -28.81
CA GLY A 77 -13.82 -2.76 -27.97
C GLY A 77 -13.09 -1.66 -28.71
N GLN A 78 -13.57 -0.43 -28.56
CA GLN A 78 -13.02 0.77 -29.17
C GLN A 78 -12.31 1.60 -28.11
N LYS A 79 -10.99 1.77 -28.28
CA LYS A 79 -10.16 2.49 -27.32
C LYS A 79 -10.31 4.00 -27.51
N LEU A 80 -10.55 4.71 -26.42
CA LEU A 80 -10.58 6.17 -26.35
C LEU A 80 -9.76 6.67 -25.15
N SER A 81 -9.66 7.98 -25.00
CA SER A 81 -8.99 8.62 -23.85
C SER A 81 -9.89 9.71 -23.28
N MET A 82 -10.33 9.54 -22.04
CA MET A 82 -11.11 10.52 -21.31
C MET A 82 -10.22 11.31 -20.35
N PRO A 83 -10.53 12.59 -20.08
CA PRO A 83 -9.79 13.38 -19.10
C PRO A 83 -9.82 12.76 -17.70
N SER A 84 -8.71 12.87 -16.98
CA SER A 84 -8.67 12.53 -15.55
C SER A 84 -9.37 13.60 -14.69
N LEU A 85 -9.51 14.82 -15.19
CA LEU A 85 -10.27 15.90 -14.57
C LEU A 85 -11.73 15.84 -15.05
N SER A 86 -12.66 15.51 -14.15
CA SER A 86 -14.09 15.44 -14.45
C SER A 86 -14.84 16.62 -13.81
N PRO A 87 -15.73 17.31 -14.53
CA PRO A 87 -16.58 18.36 -13.96
C PRO A 87 -17.49 17.82 -12.85
N ALA A 88 -17.63 18.56 -11.74
CA ALA A 88 -18.50 18.17 -10.63
C ALA A 88 -19.98 18.04 -11.02
N GLU A 89 -20.43 18.84 -11.99
CA GLU A 89 -21.81 18.85 -12.50
C GLU A 89 -22.30 17.46 -12.92
N LEU A 90 -21.44 16.68 -13.61
CA LEU A 90 -21.77 15.33 -14.05
C LEU A 90 -22.00 14.39 -12.86
N TRP A 91 -21.19 14.53 -11.80
CA TRP A 91 -21.26 13.70 -10.59
C TRP A 91 -22.40 14.10 -9.67
N HIS A 92 -22.80 15.37 -9.67
CA HIS A 92 -24.02 15.82 -8.99
C HIS A 92 -25.27 15.28 -9.70
N LYS A 93 -25.31 15.28 -11.05
CA LYS A 93 -26.43 14.69 -11.81
C LYS A 93 -26.65 13.21 -11.44
N SER A 94 -25.58 12.44 -11.27
CA SER A 94 -25.66 11.03 -10.85
C SER A 94 -25.89 10.82 -9.35
N GLY A 95 -25.78 11.89 -8.54
CA GLY A 95 -25.81 11.84 -7.08
C GLY A 95 -24.62 11.11 -6.46
N ARG A 96 -23.57 10.82 -7.22
CA ARG A 96 -22.36 10.15 -6.72
C ARG A 96 -21.36 11.10 -6.08
N TRP A 97 -21.46 12.40 -6.33
CA TRP A 97 -20.55 13.39 -5.75
C TRP A 97 -20.51 13.30 -4.22
N GLU A 98 -21.67 13.26 -3.56
CA GLU A 98 -21.80 13.16 -2.11
C GLU A 98 -21.60 11.71 -1.63
N ARG A 99 -22.17 10.72 -2.34
CA ARG A 99 -22.11 9.29 -1.95
C ARG A 99 -20.71 8.72 -1.92
N MET A 100 -19.78 9.19 -2.77
CA MET A 100 -18.39 8.75 -2.73
C MET A 100 -17.61 9.28 -1.52
N GLY A 101 -18.15 10.28 -0.80
CA GLY A 101 -17.59 10.76 0.45
C GLY A 101 -16.13 11.22 0.32
N PRO A 102 -15.26 10.90 1.31
CA PRO A 102 -13.89 11.38 1.35
C PRO A 102 -12.95 10.69 0.36
N GLU A 103 -13.34 9.56 -0.24
CA GLU A 103 -12.51 8.85 -1.23
C GLU A 103 -12.39 9.60 -2.57
N LEU A 104 -13.28 10.57 -2.81
CA LEU A 104 -13.28 11.38 -4.03
C LEU A 104 -12.38 12.60 -3.86
N PHE A 105 -11.29 12.66 -4.63
CA PHE A 105 -10.48 13.87 -4.73
C PHE A 105 -11.29 14.99 -5.40
N ARG A 106 -11.60 16.03 -4.64
CA ARG A 106 -12.27 17.24 -5.11
C ARG A 106 -11.27 18.39 -5.22
N LEU A 107 -11.37 19.16 -6.29
CA LEU A 107 -10.49 20.29 -6.57
C LEU A 107 -11.26 21.45 -7.19
N TRP A 108 -10.66 22.62 -7.14
CA TRP A 108 -11.20 23.84 -7.72
C TRP A 108 -10.17 24.45 -8.66
N ASP A 109 -10.61 24.89 -9.83
CA ASP A 109 -9.74 25.68 -10.71
C ASP A 109 -9.60 27.12 -10.22
N ARG A 110 -8.76 27.91 -10.91
CA ARG A 110 -8.54 29.33 -10.61
C ARG A 110 -9.79 30.21 -10.73
N HIS A 111 -10.85 29.70 -11.34
CA HIS A 111 -12.16 30.35 -11.49
C HIS A 111 -13.20 29.79 -10.52
N ARG A 112 -12.76 29.04 -9.50
CA ARG A 112 -13.59 28.36 -8.49
C ARG A 112 -14.60 27.37 -9.09
N LYS A 113 -14.34 26.84 -10.29
CA LYS A 113 -15.14 25.72 -10.82
C LYS A 113 -14.70 24.42 -10.16
N SER A 114 -15.67 23.62 -9.74
CA SER A 114 -15.46 22.36 -9.05
C SER A 114 -15.22 21.21 -10.04
N TYR A 115 -14.18 20.42 -9.78
CA TYR A 115 -13.86 19.19 -10.49
C TYR A 115 -13.52 18.09 -9.50
N CYS A 116 -13.51 16.85 -9.97
CA CYS A 116 -12.85 15.75 -9.28
C CYS A 116 -11.78 15.11 -10.16
N LEU A 117 -10.80 14.47 -9.52
CA LEU A 117 -9.94 13.51 -10.21
C LEU A 117 -10.72 12.20 -10.33
N GLY A 118 -10.99 11.78 -11.56
CA GLY A 118 -11.87 10.65 -11.85
C GLY A 118 -11.41 9.35 -11.17
N PRO A 119 -12.17 8.80 -10.20
CA PRO A 119 -11.93 7.46 -9.66
C PRO A 119 -12.44 6.35 -10.61
N THR A 120 -13.34 6.74 -11.53
CA THR A 120 -14.00 5.99 -12.61
C THR A 120 -14.69 7.02 -13.54
N HIS A 121 -15.32 6.58 -14.63
CA HIS A 121 -15.78 7.43 -15.73
C HIS A 121 -17.22 7.14 -16.22
N GLU A 122 -18.09 6.51 -15.43
CA GLU A 122 -19.48 6.22 -15.85
C GLU A 122 -20.23 7.47 -16.35
N GLU A 123 -20.18 8.59 -15.61
CA GLU A 123 -20.89 9.81 -16.00
C GLU A 123 -20.30 10.44 -17.26
N VAL A 124 -18.97 10.46 -17.36
CA VAL A 124 -18.24 11.11 -18.46
C VAL A 124 -18.54 10.41 -19.79
N VAL A 125 -18.49 9.07 -19.81
CA VAL A 125 -18.77 8.32 -21.03
C VAL A 125 -20.25 8.37 -21.41
N THR A 126 -21.14 8.40 -20.41
CA THR A 126 -22.58 8.45 -20.67
C THR A 126 -22.96 9.80 -21.27
N GLU A 127 -22.41 10.90 -20.75
CA GLU A 127 -22.60 12.24 -21.32
C GLU A 127 -22.05 12.32 -22.76
N LEU A 128 -20.89 11.69 -23.02
CA LEU A 128 -20.30 11.63 -24.36
C LEU A 128 -21.23 10.92 -25.36
N VAL A 129 -21.82 9.78 -24.98
CA VAL A 129 -22.76 9.05 -25.83
C VAL A 129 -24.07 9.81 -25.97
N ALA A 130 -24.58 10.43 -24.90
CA ALA A 130 -25.79 11.26 -24.93
C ALA A 130 -25.64 12.50 -25.83
N ALA A 131 -24.44 13.05 -25.96
CA ALA A 131 -24.15 14.16 -26.87
C ALA A 131 -24.32 13.78 -28.35
N GLN A 132 -24.38 12.50 -28.70
CA GLN A 132 -24.65 12.03 -30.05
C GLN A 132 -26.16 12.04 -30.33
N SER A 133 -26.65 13.07 -31.04
CA SER A 133 -28.07 13.32 -31.25
C SER A 133 -28.84 12.30 -32.12
N ASN A 134 -28.14 11.42 -32.85
CA ASN A 134 -28.73 10.48 -33.82
C ASN A 134 -28.24 9.03 -33.64
N LEU A 135 -28.06 8.57 -32.39
CA LEU A 135 -27.70 7.18 -32.12
C LEU A 135 -28.86 6.25 -32.52
N THR A 136 -28.59 5.24 -33.35
CA THR A 136 -29.60 4.27 -33.82
C THR A 136 -29.28 2.86 -33.32
N HIS A 137 -30.28 1.99 -33.23
CA HIS A 137 -30.08 0.58 -32.82
C HIS A 137 -29.03 -0.17 -33.65
N LYS A 138 -28.80 0.23 -34.92
CA LYS A 138 -27.79 -0.37 -35.82
C LYS A 138 -26.35 -0.09 -35.40
N GLN A 139 -26.14 0.93 -34.56
CA GLN A 139 -24.82 1.29 -34.03
C GLN A 139 -24.52 0.58 -32.71
N LEU A 140 -25.50 -0.10 -32.11
CA LEU A 140 -25.35 -0.85 -30.88
C LEU A 140 -25.04 -2.33 -31.20
N PRO A 141 -24.20 -3.01 -30.39
CA PRO A 141 -23.63 -2.52 -29.14
C PRO A 141 -22.41 -1.61 -29.35
N LEU A 142 -22.35 -0.50 -28.60
CA LEU A 142 -21.12 0.30 -28.48
C LEU A 142 -20.31 -0.22 -27.29
N ARG A 143 -19.01 -0.42 -27.49
CA ARG A 143 -18.10 -0.95 -26.46
C ARG A 143 -16.89 -0.04 -26.38
N LEU A 144 -16.93 0.95 -25.48
CA LEU A 144 -15.93 2.00 -25.38
C LEU A 144 -15.03 1.74 -24.18
N TYR A 145 -13.71 1.80 -24.34
CA TYR A 145 -12.81 1.59 -23.21
C TYR A 145 -11.61 2.52 -23.23
N GLN A 146 -10.97 2.70 -22.07
CA GLN A 146 -9.69 3.39 -21.97
C GLN A 146 -8.76 2.65 -21.03
N VAL A 147 -7.47 2.99 -21.08
CA VAL A 147 -6.50 2.64 -20.05
C VAL A 147 -5.89 3.93 -19.56
N SER A 148 -6.26 4.36 -18.35
CA SER A 148 -5.83 5.65 -17.83
C SER A 148 -5.64 5.60 -16.31
N ARG A 149 -4.98 6.64 -15.78
CA ARG A 149 -4.78 6.82 -14.35
C ARG A 149 -6.09 7.20 -13.67
N LYS A 150 -6.34 6.58 -12.52
CA LYS A 150 -7.47 6.83 -11.62
C LYS A 150 -6.94 7.24 -10.26
N PHE A 151 -7.78 7.98 -9.53
CA PHE A 151 -7.44 8.56 -8.25
C PHE A 151 -8.52 8.23 -7.24
N ARG A 152 -8.15 7.59 -6.13
CA ARG A 152 -9.04 7.32 -4.99
C ARG A 152 -8.29 7.69 -3.72
N ASP A 153 -8.89 8.51 -2.87
CA ASP A 153 -8.25 8.93 -1.64
C ASP A 153 -8.38 7.84 -0.55
N GLU A 154 -7.68 6.73 -0.79
CA GLU A 154 -7.66 5.60 0.12
C GLU A 154 -7.13 6.02 1.50
N PRO A 155 -7.92 5.88 2.58
CA PRO A 155 -7.53 6.35 3.92
C PRO A 155 -6.30 5.64 4.48
N LYS A 156 -6.08 4.36 4.10
CA LYS A 156 -4.91 3.57 4.52
C LYS A 156 -4.28 2.85 3.33
N PRO A 157 -3.50 3.55 2.48
CA PRO A 157 -2.81 2.93 1.35
C PRO A 157 -1.80 1.89 1.85
N ARG A 158 -1.86 0.67 1.30
CA ARG A 158 -1.07 -0.47 1.77
C ARG A 158 -0.72 -1.43 0.63
N PHE A 159 0.23 -2.32 0.87
CA PHE A 159 0.65 -3.35 -0.09
C PHE A 159 1.12 -2.84 -1.46
N GLY A 160 1.69 -1.63 -1.51
CA GLY A 160 2.28 -1.09 -2.74
C GLY A 160 1.23 -0.75 -3.80
N LEU A 161 1.39 -1.32 -5.00
CA LEU A 161 0.46 -1.11 -6.12
C LEU A 161 -0.86 -1.88 -6.00
N LEU A 162 -1.00 -2.75 -4.98
CA LEU A 162 -2.25 -3.48 -4.76
C LEU A 162 -3.35 -2.55 -4.22
N ARG A 163 -3.00 -1.62 -3.33
CA ARG A 163 -3.92 -0.64 -2.74
C ARG A 163 -3.27 0.73 -2.59
N SER A 164 -3.23 1.45 -3.72
CA SER A 164 -2.66 2.79 -3.88
C SER A 164 -3.74 3.84 -4.11
N ARG A 165 -3.38 5.13 -3.94
CA ARG A 165 -4.28 6.27 -4.21
C ARG A 165 -4.30 6.65 -5.69
N GLU A 166 -3.19 6.45 -6.38
CA GLU A 166 -3.05 6.62 -7.82
C GLU A 166 -2.70 5.27 -8.46
N PHE A 167 -3.44 4.87 -9.50
CA PHE A 167 -3.26 3.58 -10.16
C PHE A 167 -3.75 3.61 -11.62
N TYR A 168 -3.25 2.68 -12.44
CA TYR A 168 -3.77 2.49 -13.81
C TYR A 168 -4.91 1.48 -13.79
N MET A 169 -5.99 1.85 -14.46
CA MET A 169 -7.14 0.99 -14.66
C MET A 169 -7.51 1.00 -16.14
N LYS A 170 -7.86 -0.18 -16.64
CA LYS A 170 -8.67 -0.30 -17.84
C LYS A 170 -10.12 -0.27 -17.40
N ASP A 171 -10.92 0.61 -17.97
CA ASP A 171 -12.35 0.76 -17.73
C ASP A 171 -13.05 0.76 -19.08
N MET A 172 -14.01 -0.15 -19.24
CA MET A 172 -14.84 -0.31 -20.42
C MET A 172 -16.30 -0.06 -20.04
N TYR A 173 -17.04 0.56 -20.94
CA TYR A 173 -18.45 0.88 -20.82
C TYR A 173 -19.17 0.44 -22.09
N THR A 174 -20.25 -0.32 -21.91
CA THR A 174 -21.04 -0.82 -23.02
C THR A 174 -22.41 -0.17 -23.05
N PHE A 175 -22.94 0.01 -24.25
CA PHE A 175 -24.28 0.53 -24.50
C PHE A 175 -24.96 -0.44 -25.46
N ASP A 176 -26.04 -1.04 -24.99
CA ASP A 176 -26.74 -2.13 -25.65
C ASP A 176 -28.23 -1.76 -25.85
N ALA A 177 -28.87 -2.37 -26.86
CA ALA A 177 -30.23 -2.01 -27.25
C ALA A 177 -31.32 -2.65 -26.36
N SER A 178 -30.99 -3.72 -25.65
CA SER A 178 -31.91 -4.42 -24.73
C SER A 178 -31.11 -5.12 -23.62
N GLU A 179 -31.81 -5.53 -22.56
CA GLU A 179 -31.21 -6.25 -21.44
C GLU A 179 -30.58 -7.58 -21.89
N GLU A 180 -31.21 -8.29 -22.83
CA GLU A 180 -30.67 -9.55 -23.37
C GLU A 180 -29.36 -9.31 -24.14
N ALA A 181 -29.31 -8.23 -24.94
CA ALA A 181 -28.09 -7.83 -25.65
C ALA A 181 -26.98 -7.45 -24.65
N ALA A 182 -27.33 -6.69 -23.61
CA ALA A 182 -26.39 -6.29 -22.56
C ALA A 182 -25.83 -7.51 -21.80
N ARG A 183 -26.67 -8.52 -21.52
CA ARG A 183 -26.24 -9.79 -20.89
C ARG A 183 -25.31 -10.60 -21.80
N SER A 184 -25.55 -10.62 -23.12
CA SER A 184 -24.63 -11.23 -24.09
C SER A 184 -23.28 -10.52 -24.10
N THR A 185 -23.29 -9.19 -24.24
CA THR A 185 -22.08 -8.35 -24.18
C THR A 185 -21.33 -8.56 -22.86
N TYR A 186 -22.03 -8.64 -21.73
CA TYR A 186 -21.45 -8.91 -20.42
C TYR A 186 -20.69 -10.25 -20.38
N SER A 187 -21.31 -11.32 -20.92
CA SER A 187 -20.69 -12.65 -21.00
C SER A 187 -19.43 -12.63 -21.88
N GLU A 188 -19.48 -11.97 -23.04
CA GLU A 188 -18.35 -11.83 -23.96
C GLU A 188 -17.16 -11.11 -23.30
N VAL A 189 -17.41 -9.98 -22.62
CA VAL A 189 -16.36 -9.20 -21.94
C VAL A 189 -15.79 -9.97 -20.74
N CYS A 190 -16.64 -10.65 -19.95
CA CYS A 190 -16.16 -11.56 -18.91
C CYS A 190 -15.27 -12.68 -19.48
N GLY A 191 -15.64 -13.23 -20.64
CA GLY A 191 -14.83 -14.23 -21.35
C GLY A 191 -13.46 -13.68 -21.77
N ALA A 192 -13.41 -12.43 -22.24
CA ALA A 192 -12.15 -11.75 -22.57
C ALA A 192 -11.23 -11.55 -21.35
N TYR A 193 -11.80 -11.25 -20.18
CA TYR A 193 -11.02 -11.18 -18.94
C TYR A 193 -10.44 -12.53 -18.55
N GLY A 194 -11.23 -13.60 -18.66
CA GLY A 194 -10.75 -14.96 -18.40
C GLY A 194 -9.58 -15.32 -19.31
N ARG A 195 -9.74 -15.12 -20.63
CA ARG A 195 -8.67 -15.36 -21.61
C ARG A 195 -7.41 -14.55 -21.33
N LEU A 196 -7.54 -13.27 -20.93
CA LEU A 196 -6.39 -12.45 -20.56
C LEU A 196 -5.61 -13.07 -19.40
N LEU A 197 -6.30 -13.45 -18.32
CA LEU A 197 -5.67 -14.01 -17.12
C LEU A 197 -5.08 -15.40 -17.41
N ASP A 198 -5.74 -16.22 -18.24
CA ASP A 198 -5.22 -17.50 -18.74
C ASP A 198 -3.96 -17.33 -19.59
N ARG A 199 -3.93 -16.35 -20.50
CA ARG A 199 -2.75 -15.99 -21.29
C ARG A 199 -1.58 -15.56 -20.41
N LEU A 200 -1.86 -14.84 -19.32
CA LEU A 200 -0.89 -14.48 -18.30
C LEU A 200 -0.54 -15.64 -17.35
N ARG A 201 -1.18 -16.81 -17.49
CA ARG A 201 -1.00 -17.99 -16.64
C ARG A 201 -1.22 -17.68 -15.16
N LEU A 202 -2.13 -16.76 -14.86
CA LEU A 202 -2.47 -16.39 -13.49
C LEU A 202 -3.61 -17.29 -12.99
N PRO A 203 -3.48 -17.92 -11.82
CA PRO A 203 -4.59 -18.67 -11.24
C PRO A 203 -5.66 -17.68 -10.77
N PHE A 204 -6.84 -17.72 -11.37
CA PHE A 204 -7.93 -16.82 -11.01
C PHE A 204 -9.24 -17.59 -10.82
N VAL A 205 -10.16 -16.97 -10.09
CA VAL A 205 -11.53 -17.44 -9.93
C VAL A 205 -12.47 -16.27 -10.20
N LYS A 206 -13.51 -16.51 -11.01
CA LYS A 206 -14.62 -15.57 -11.19
C LYS A 206 -15.64 -15.81 -10.07
N VAL A 207 -15.90 -14.80 -9.25
CA VAL A 207 -16.82 -14.90 -8.11
C VAL A 207 -17.99 -13.93 -8.28
N GLN A 208 -19.16 -14.31 -7.78
CA GLN A 208 -20.28 -13.38 -7.65
C GLN A 208 -19.97 -12.32 -6.58
N ALA A 209 -20.31 -11.06 -6.86
CA ALA A 209 -19.91 -9.91 -6.06
C ALA A 209 -21.06 -8.94 -5.81
N ALA A 210 -20.89 -8.05 -4.82
CA ALA A 210 -21.82 -6.97 -4.55
C ALA A 210 -21.74 -5.88 -5.64
N THR A 211 -22.80 -5.11 -5.81
CA THR A 211 -22.87 -4.01 -6.80
C THR A 211 -22.35 -2.68 -6.26
N GLY A 212 -22.28 -2.52 -4.93
CA GLY A 212 -21.73 -1.35 -4.25
C GLY A 212 -22.29 0.01 -4.73
N ASN A 213 -21.46 1.05 -4.66
CA ASN A 213 -21.80 2.43 -5.08
C ASN A 213 -21.99 2.57 -6.60
N ILE A 214 -21.38 1.67 -7.38
CA ILE A 214 -21.53 1.63 -8.83
C ILE A 214 -22.98 1.28 -9.20
N GLY A 215 -23.63 0.40 -8.42
CA GLY A 215 -25.01 -0.05 -8.61
C GLY A 215 -25.14 -1.12 -9.70
N GLY A 216 -26.38 -1.49 -10.02
CA GLY A 216 -26.68 -2.54 -11.00
C GLY A 216 -27.46 -3.72 -10.41
N SER A 217 -27.69 -4.76 -11.22
CA SER A 217 -28.40 -5.99 -10.81
C SER A 217 -27.55 -7.26 -10.87
N MET A 218 -26.41 -7.23 -11.56
CA MET A 218 -25.48 -8.37 -11.66
C MET A 218 -24.04 -7.89 -11.61
N SER A 219 -23.20 -8.58 -10.84
CA SER A 219 -21.80 -8.20 -10.60
C SER A 219 -20.91 -9.43 -10.40
N HIS A 220 -19.73 -9.42 -11.00
CA HIS A 220 -18.71 -10.45 -10.82
C HIS A 220 -17.31 -9.84 -10.68
N GLU A 221 -16.54 -10.39 -9.75
CA GLU A 221 -15.14 -10.09 -9.51
C GLU A 221 -14.25 -11.21 -10.05
N PHE A 222 -13.06 -10.83 -10.52
CA PHE A 222 -11.99 -11.73 -10.92
C PHE A 222 -10.92 -11.66 -9.84
N GLN A 223 -10.75 -12.77 -9.14
CA GLN A 223 -9.98 -12.85 -7.90
C GLN A 223 -8.79 -13.80 -8.06
N LEU A 224 -7.59 -13.37 -7.69
CA LEU A 224 -6.40 -14.23 -7.61
C LEU A 224 -6.28 -14.79 -6.19
N PRO A 225 -6.36 -16.12 -5.97
CA PRO A 225 -6.20 -16.70 -4.65
C PRO A 225 -4.81 -16.40 -4.06
N ALA A 226 -4.77 -15.70 -2.92
CA ALA A 226 -3.53 -15.36 -2.22
C ALA A 226 -3.81 -15.00 -0.75
N ASP A 227 -2.92 -15.42 0.16
CA ASP A 227 -3.09 -15.21 1.61
C ASP A 227 -3.15 -13.74 2.02
N ILE A 228 -2.53 -12.84 1.24
CA ILE A 228 -2.56 -11.39 1.48
C ILE A 228 -3.85 -10.74 0.98
N GLY A 229 -4.66 -11.46 0.20
CA GLY A 229 -5.87 -10.96 -0.44
C GLY A 229 -6.86 -10.40 0.57
N GLU A 230 -7.44 -9.25 0.30
CA GLU A 230 -8.32 -8.58 1.26
C GLU A 230 -9.70 -9.23 1.30
N ASP A 231 -10.14 -9.77 0.17
CA ASP A 231 -11.46 -10.37 0.02
C ASP A 231 -11.48 -11.80 0.52
N ARG A 232 -12.60 -12.17 1.16
CA ARG A 232 -12.85 -13.54 1.59
C ARG A 232 -13.76 -14.18 0.56
N LEU A 233 -13.28 -15.27 -0.03
CA LEU A 233 -13.98 -16.00 -1.08
C LEU A 233 -14.49 -17.32 -0.53
N VAL A 234 -15.65 -17.72 -1.02
CA VAL A 234 -16.25 -19.03 -0.74
C VAL A 234 -16.36 -19.79 -2.04
N LEU A 235 -15.67 -20.94 -2.11
CA LEU A 235 -15.49 -21.74 -3.31
C LEU A 235 -16.03 -23.16 -3.10
N CYS A 236 -16.76 -23.66 -4.09
CA CYS A 236 -17.07 -25.07 -4.20
C CYS A 236 -15.82 -25.84 -4.66
N PRO A 237 -15.41 -26.92 -3.95
CA PRO A 237 -14.28 -27.75 -4.38
C PRO A 237 -14.45 -28.38 -5.78
N GLU A 238 -15.70 -28.58 -6.21
CA GLU A 238 -16.04 -29.11 -7.54
C GLU A 238 -16.17 -28.00 -8.60
N GLY A 239 -15.97 -26.73 -8.24
CA GLY A 239 -16.00 -25.59 -9.17
C GLY A 239 -17.40 -25.10 -9.55
N HIS A 240 -18.47 -25.64 -8.98
CA HIS A 240 -19.85 -25.30 -9.34
C HIS A 240 -20.33 -23.93 -8.84
N PHE A 241 -19.66 -23.35 -7.85
CA PHE A 241 -20.07 -22.10 -7.20
C PHE A 241 -18.87 -21.36 -6.62
N ALA A 242 -18.85 -20.05 -6.81
CA ALA A 242 -17.84 -19.17 -6.24
C ALA A 242 -18.44 -17.78 -5.99
N ALA A 243 -18.32 -17.28 -4.76
CA ALA A 243 -18.90 -16.01 -4.34
C ALA A 243 -18.01 -15.29 -3.33
N ASN A 244 -18.08 -13.96 -3.32
CA ASN A 244 -17.54 -13.16 -2.22
C ASN A 244 -18.43 -13.35 -0.99
N VAL A 245 -17.83 -13.49 0.21
CA VAL A 245 -18.56 -13.68 1.48
C VAL A 245 -19.62 -12.60 1.68
N GLU A 246 -19.38 -11.37 1.23
CA GLU A 246 -20.31 -10.25 1.35
C GLU A 246 -21.65 -10.48 0.63
N THR A 247 -21.68 -11.39 -0.35
CA THR A 247 -22.91 -11.72 -1.10
C THR A 247 -23.69 -12.88 -0.52
N LEU A 248 -23.14 -13.57 0.48
CA LEU A 248 -23.77 -14.72 1.10
C LEU A 248 -24.58 -14.30 2.33
N ASN A 249 -25.75 -14.91 2.48
CA ASN A 249 -26.46 -14.87 3.75
C ASN A 249 -25.65 -15.73 4.74
N GLY A 250 -25.41 -15.24 5.96
CA GLY A 250 -24.46 -15.80 6.94
C GLY A 250 -24.61 -17.28 7.35
N GLU A 251 -25.61 -18.00 6.82
CA GLU A 251 -25.91 -19.41 7.08
C GLU A 251 -25.50 -20.36 5.93
N GLN A 252 -25.07 -19.84 4.78
CA GLN A 252 -24.82 -20.66 3.60
C GLN A 252 -23.45 -21.37 3.65
N THR A 253 -23.45 -22.64 4.05
CA THR A 253 -22.24 -23.48 4.21
C THR A 253 -22.08 -24.57 3.14
N SER A 254 -23.11 -24.79 2.33
CA SER A 254 -23.15 -25.78 1.26
C SER A 254 -23.34 -25.13 -0.11
N CYS A 255 -22.76 -25.76 -1.13
CA CYS A 255 -22.89 -25.33 -2.51
C CYS A 255 -24.36 -25.41 -2.95
N PRO A 256 -24.95 -24.32 -3.49
CA PRO A 256 -26.34 -24.33 -3.92
C PRO A 256 -26.60 -25.28 -5.09
N THR A 257 -25.55 -25.67 -5.84
CA THR A 257 -25.65 -26.53 -7.02
C THR A 257 -25.47 -28.01 -6.69
N CYS A 258 -24.39 -28.38 -5.97
CA CYS A 258 -24.06 -29.79 -5.70
C CYS A 258 -24.23 -30.23 -4.24
N GLY A 259 -24.56 -29.32 -3.33
CA GLY A 259 -24.72 -29.63 -1.90
C GLY A 259 -23.41 -29.89 -1.14
N GLY A 260 -22.26 -29.93 -1.83
CA GLY A 260 -20.94 -30.11 -1.20
C GLY A 260 -20.55 -28.94 -0.28
N LYS A 261 -19.70 -29.22 0.71
CA LYS A 261 -19.23 -28.20 1.68
C LYS A 261 -18.36 -27.16 0.99
N LEU A 262 -18.66 -25.88 1.22
CA LEU A 262 -17.88 -24.78 0.66
C LEU A 262 -16.56 -24.58 1.42
N THR A 263 -15.51 -24.20 0.70
CA THR A 263 -14.19 -23.87 1.22
C THR A 263 -13.96 -22.37 1.20
N GLN A 264 -13.27 -21.85 2.21
CA GLN A 264 -12.96 -20.43 2.29
C GLN A 264 -11.51 -20.17 1.94
N THR A 265 -11.26 -19.15 1.13
CA THR A 265 -9.91 -18.68 0.78
C THR A 265 -9.86 -17.15 0.72
N ARG A 266 -8.67 -16.56 0.58
CA ARG A 266 -8.49 -15.12 0.40
C ARG A 266 -8.11 -14.79 -1.04
N GLY A 267 -8.54 -13.63 -1.53
CA GLY A 267 -8.42 -13.23 -2.92
C GLY A 267 -7.91 -11.80 -3.11
N ILE A 268 -7.11 -11.59 -4.16
CA ILE A 268 -6.76 -10.25 -4.67
C ILE A 268 -7.65 -9.96 -5.87
N GLU A 269 -8.53 -8.97 -5.73
CA GLU A 269 -9.44 -8.53 -6.78
C GLU A 269 -8.67 -7.82 -7.90
N VAL A 270 -8.57 -8.41 -9.08
CA VAL A 270 -7.87 -7.81 -10.22
C VAL A 270 -8.80 -7.20 -11.27
N GLY A 271 -10.08 -7.52 -11.20
CA GLY A 271 -11.09 -6.99 -12.09
C GLY A 271 -12.50 -7.13 -11.54
N HIS A 272 -13.37 -6.21 -11.97
CA HIS A 272 -14.76 -6.15 -11.54
C HIS A 272 -15.64 -5.80 -12.74
N THR A 273 -16.78 -6.46 -12.85
CA THR A 273 -17.71 -6.33 -13.98
C THR A 273 -19.12 -6.16 -13.45
N PHE A 274 -19.83 -5.13 -13.91
CA PHE A 274 -21.18 -4.76 -13.47
C PHE A 274 -22.12 -4.62 -14.66
N TYR A 275 -23.32 -5.15 -14.52
CA TYR A 275 -24.45 -4.77 -15.35
C TYR A 275 -25.22 -3.65 -14.66
N LEU A 276 -25.20 -2.46 -15.26
CA LEU A 276 -25.70 -1.21 -14.68
C LEU A 276 -27.17 -0.94 -15.01
N GLY A 277 -27.73 -1.65 -16.01
CA GLY A 277 -29.05 -1.37 -16.56
C GLY A 277 -29.11 0.05 -17.15
N THR A 278 -30.25 0.73 -16.96
CA THR A 278 -30.46 2.10 -17.42
C THR A 278 -30.07 3.18 -16.39
N LYS A 279 -29.32 2.83 -15.34
CA LYS A 279 -29.02 3.74 -14.21
C LYS A 279 -28.39 5.06 -14.64
N TYR A 280 -27.36 5.02 -15.49
CA TYR A 280 -26.66 6.23 -15.94
C TYR A 280 -27.29 6.81 -17.21
N SER A 281 -27.78 5.97 -18.12
CA SER A 281 -28.44 6.44 -19.34
C SER A 281 -29.69 7.27 -19.04
N SER A 282 -30.45 6.92 -18.00
CA SER A 282 -31.59 7.74 -17.53
C SER A 282 -31.18 9.10 -16.97
N VAL A 283 -30.00 9.23 -16.36
CA VAL A 283 -29.51 10.47 -15.75
C VAL A 283 -29.01 11.46 -16.82
N SER A 284 -28.20 10.99 -17.75
CA SER A 284 -27.64 11.82 -18.84
C SER A 284 -28.50 11.84 -20.11
N ASN A 285 -29.66 11.18 -20.09
CA ASN A 285 -30.57 11.02 -21.23
C ASN A 285 -29.87 10.42 -22.47
N ALA A 286 -29.07 9.37 -22.26
CA ALA A 286 -28.41 8.63 -23.34
C ALA A 286 -29.42 7.71 -24.03
N VAL A 287 -30.08 8.25 -25.06
CA VAL A 287 -31.12 7.57 -25.84
C VAL A 287 -30.61 7.11 -27.21
N PHE A 288 -31.18 6.04 -27.72
CA PHE A 288 -31.05 5.60 -29.11
C PHE A 288 -32.42 5.41 -29.75
N TYR A 289 -32.49 5.47 -31.08
CA TYR A 289 -33.72 5.26 -31.83
C TYR A 289 -33.87 3.79 -32.28
N SER A 290 -35.01 3.18 -31.92
CA SER A 290 -35.39 1.83 -32.34
C SER A 290 -35.65 1.73 -33.85
N ALA A 291 -35.91 0.53 -34.37
CA ALA A 291 -36.28 0.34 -35.78
C ALA A 291 -37.58 1.08 -36.15
N GLU A 292 -38.46 1.29 -35.17
CA GLU A 292 -39.71 2.05 -35.27
C GLU A 292 -39.52 3.55 -34.98
N ASN A 293 -38.28 4.03 -34.91
CA ASN A 293 -37.91 5.41 -34.61
C ASN A 293 -38.41 5.92 -33.25
N LYS A 294 -38.53 5.03 -32.25
CA LYS A 294 -38.87 5.40 -30.87
C LYS A 294 -37.60 5.61 -30.05
N PRO A 295 -37.50 6.68 -29.24
CA PRO A 295 -36.38 6.89 -28.35
C PRO A 295 -36.45 5.90 -27.18
N LEU A 296 -35.38 5.13 -26.97
CA LEU A 296 -35.20 4.19 -25.88
C LEU A 296 -33.89 4.49 -25.15
N LEU A 297 -33.85 4.26 -23.84
CA LEU A 297 -32.62 4.37 -23.06
C LEU A 297 -31.69 3.20 -23.38
N ALA A 298 -30.39 3.48 -23.54
CA ALA A 298 -29.41 2.42 -23.71
C ALA A 298 -29.20 1.64 -22.41
N GLU A 299 -29.12 0.32 -22.51
CA GLU A 299 -28.73 -0.56 -21.41
C GLU A 299 -27.21 -0.54 -21.25
N MET A 300 -26.72 -0.45 -20.02
CA MET A 300 -25.30 -0.23 -19.77
C MET A 300 -24.62 -1.33 -18.96
N GLY A 301 -23.35 -1.57 -19.28
CA GLY A 301 -22.42 -2.35 -18.44
C GLY A 301 -21.12 -1.59 -18.21
N CYS A 302 -20.44 -1.84 -17.09
CA CYS A 302 -19.08 -1.35 -16.85
C CYS A 302 -18.14 -2.47 -16.41
N TYR A 303 -16.90 -2.40 -16.89
CA TYR A 303 -15.92 -3.47 -16.75
C TYR A 303 -14.55 -2.87 -16.43
N GLY A 304 -14.07 -3.07 -15.20
CA GLY A 304 -12.78 -2.61 -14.68
C GLY A 304 -11.71 -3.72 -14.62
N LEU A 305 -10.47 -3.39 -14.96
CA LEU A 305 -9.27 -4.19 -14.68
C LEU A 305 -8.22 -3.27 -14.06
N GLY A 306 -7.74 -3.61 -12.87
CA GLY A 306 -6.66 -2.86 -12.22
C GLY A 306 -5.32 -3.24 -12.84
N ILE A 307 -4.83 -2.48 -13.82
CA ILE A 307 -3.61 -2.84 -14.59
C ILE A 307 -2.37 -2.88 -13.68
N THR A 308 -2.16 -1.86 -12.85
CA THR A 308 -1.04 -1.84 -11.89
C THR A 308 -1.22 -2.88 -10.79
N ARG A 309 -2.48 -3.19 -10.44
CA ARG A 309 -2.80 -4.23 -9.46
C ARG A 309 -2.50 -5.62 -10.02
N ILE A 310 -2.88 -5.94 -11.26
CA ILE A 310 -2.54 -7.18 -11.96
C ILE A 310 -1.02 -7.36 -12.00
N LEU A 311 -0.27 -6.30 -12.32
CA LEU A 311 1.19 -6.34 -12.36
C LEU A 311 1.78 -6.78 -11.00
N ALA A 312 1.33 -6.17 -9.90
CA ALA A 312 1.80 -6.54 -8.57
C ALA A 312 1.28 -7.91 -8.10
N ALA A 313 0.02 -8.24 -8.37
CA ALA A 313 -0.58 -9.52 -8.02
C ALA A 313 0.11 -10.69 -8.74
N SER A 314 0.53 -10.48 -10.00
CA SER A 314 1.34 -11.45 -10.75
C SER A 314 2.64 -11.77 -10.04
N ILE A 315 3.32 -10.75 -9.52
CA ILE A 315 4.56 -10.93 -8.76
C ILE A 315 4.28 -11.62 -7.43
N GLU A 316 3.20 -11.26 -6.73
CA GLU A 316 2.84 -11.89 -5.45
C GLU A 316 2.62 -13.40 -5.59
N VAL A 317 1.82 -13.80 -6.58
CA VAL A 317 1.37 -15.19 -6.73
C VAL A 317 2.45 -16.07 -7.38
N LEU A 318 3.21 -15.55 -8.34
CA LEU A 318 4.16 -16.37 -9.10
C LEU A 318 5.58 -16.37 -8.51
N SER A 319 5.98 -15.31 -7.81
CA SER A 319 7.38 -15.14 -7.39
C SER A 319 7.73 -15.97 -6.15
N THR A 320 9.01 -16.32 -6.02
CA THR A 320 9.55 -16.90 -4.78
C THR A 320 9.94 -15.79 -3.81
N GLU A 321 10.36 -16.14 -2.59
CA GLU A 321 10.75 -15.15 -1.59
C GLU A 321 11.90 -14.22 -2.04
N ASP A 322 12.79 -14.68 -2.93
CA ASP A 322 13.98 -13.91 -3.30
C ASP A 322 14.07 -13.54 -4.78
N SER A 323 13.13 -13.98 -5.61
CA SER A 323 13.22 -13.85 -7.06
C SER A 323 11.88 -13.64 -7.71
N ILE A 324 11.81 -12.60 -8.55
CA ILE A 324 10.61 -12.29 -9.33
C ILE A 324 10.40 -13.37 -10.38
N ARG A 325 9.15 -13.79 -10.56
CA ARG A 325 8.73 -14.60 -11.70
C ARG A 325 7.65 -13.87 -12.47
N TRP A 326 7.98 -13.47 -13.69
CA TRP A 326 7.05 -12.79 -14.57
C TRP A 326 6.22 -13.79 -15.37
N PRO A 327 4.94 -13.50 -15.66
CA PRO A 327 4.32 -14.03 -16.86
C PRO A 327 5.16 -13.64 -18.08
N SER A 328 5.46 -14.59 -18.95
CA SER A 328 6.33 -14.37 -20.11
C SER A 328 5.88 -13.18 -20.96
N LEU A 329 4.57 -12.99 -21.14
CA LEU A 329 4.00 -11.89 -21.93
C LEU A 329 4.32 -10.50 -21.39
N ILE A 330 4.57 -10.34 -20.08
CA ILE A 330 4.76 -9.03 -19.43
C ILE A 330 6.14 -8.86 -18.82
N ALA A 331 7.03 -9.85 -18.96
CA ALA A 331 8.42 -9.71 -18.51
C ALA A 331 9.06 -8.46 -19.17
N PRO A 332 9.71 -7.56 -18.41
CA PRO A 332 10.27 -6.33 -18.96
C PRO A 332 11.24 -6.57 -20.13
N TYR A 333 12.03 -7.63 -20.01
CA TYR A 333 12.97 -8.15 -20.99
C TYR A 333 12.87 -9.68 -20.99
N GLN A 334 12.95 -10.30 -22.16
CA GLN A 334 12.84 -11.76 -22.32
C GLN A 334 14.18 -12.46 -22.11
N LEU A 335 15.27 -11.83 -22.56
CA LEU A 335 16.59 -12.44 -22.65
C LEU A 335 17.64 -11.59 -21.93
N CYS A 336 18.49 -12.25 -21.15
CA CYS A 336 19.70 -11.67 -20.58
C CYS A 336 20.94 -12.45 -21.07
N PHE A 337 21.84 -11.77 -21.76
CA PHE A 337 23.09 -12.33 -22.25
C PHE A 337 24.23 -11.97 -21.28
N ILE A 338 24.94 -12.96 -20.77
CA ILE A 338 26.03 -12.80 -19.80
C ILE A 338 27.35 -13.19 -20.49
N PRO A 339 28.16 -12.21 -20.93
CA PRO A 339 29.48 -12.47 -21.54
C PRO A 339 30.47 -13.02 -20.51
N PRO A 340 31.62 -13.56 -20.95
CA PRO A 340 32.70 -14.00 -20.08
C PRO A 340 33.14 -12.92 -19.09
N LYS A 341 33.81 -13.34 -18.01
CA LYS A 341 34.36 -12.39 -17.04
C LYS A 341 35.60 -11.73 -17.66
N ARG A 342 35.79 -10.44 -17.38
CA ARG A 342 37.00 -9.74 -17.82
C ARG A 342 38.27 -10.41 -17.26
N GLY A 343 39.24 -10.68 -18.13
CA GLY A 343 40.48 -11.39 -17.84
C GLY A 343 40.33 -12.90 -17.68
N SER A 344 39.24 -13.49 -18.16
CA SER A 344 39.09 -14.95 -18.23
C SER A 344 39.58 -15.48 -19.58
N ARG A 345 39.97 -16.76 -19.60
CA ARG A 345 40.44 -17.43 -20.82
C ARG A 345 39.41 -17.37 -21.95
N GLU A 346 38.14 -17.49 -21.60
CA GLU A 346 37.03 -17.44 -22.55
C GLU A 346 36.83 -16.05 -23.17
N GLU A 347 37.24 -14.97 -22.49
CA GLU A 347 37.24 -13.63 -23.09
C GLU A 347 38.36 -13.50 -24.14
N GLU A 348 39.55 -14.04 -23.86
CA GLU A 348 40.71 -14.03 -24.76
C GLU A 348 40.47 -14.90 -26.00
N GLU A 349 39.78 -16.03 -25.85
CA GLU A 349 39.42 -16.97 -26.93
C GLU A 349 38.11 -16.57 -27.67
N GLU A 350 37.88 -15.27 -27.87
CA GLU A 350 36.74 -14.70 -28.63
C GLU A 350 35.32 -15.01 -28.10
N GLY A 351 35.16 -15.59 -26.91
CA GLY A 351 33.85 -15.97 -26.37
C GLY A 351 32.88 -14.79 -26.20
N THR A 352 33.41 -13.59 -25.93
CA THR A 352 32.61 -12.34 -25.91
C THR A 352 32.05 -12.02 -27.29
N ALA A 353 32.88 -12.09 -28.34
CA ALA A 353 32.46 -11.80 -29.70
C ALA A 353 31.43 -12.81 -30.19
N LEU A 354 31.56 -14.08 -29.81
CA LEU A 354 30.60 -15.13 -30.15
C LEU A 354 29.24 -14.89 -29.48
N LEU A 355 29.20 -14.59 -28.18
CA LEU A 355 27.94 -14.28 -27.50
C LEU A 355 27.27 -13.02 -28.05
N GLU A 356 28.06 -12.01 -28.38
CA GLU A 356 27.56 -10.79 -29.02
C GLU A 356 26.98 -11.05 -30.42
N ARG A 357 27.56 -11.97 -31.20
CA ARG A 357 26.96 -12.44 -32.45
C ARG A 357 25.65 -13.15 -32.21
N VAL A 358 25.57 -14.06 -31.22
CA VAL A 358 24.30 -14.72 -30.87
C VAL A 358 23.23 -13.71 -30.45
N TYR A 359 23.59 -12.66 -29.71
CA TYR A 359 22.66 -11.57 -29.39
C TYR A 359 22.10 -10.92 -30.67
N ASP A 360 22.97 -10.60 -31.62
CA ASP A 360 22.58 -9.95 -32.88
C ASP A 360 21.74 -10.90 -33.75
N ASP A 361 22.15 -12.17 -33.87
CA ASP A 361 21.46 -13.21 -34.63
C ASP A 361 20.05 -13.47 -34.08
N VAL A 362 19.89 -13.51 -32.75
CA VAL A 362 18.57 -13.65 -32.11
C VAL A 362 17.70 -12.43 -32.38
N ALA A 363 18.27 -11.23 -32.33
CA ALA A 363 17.55 -10.00 -32.63
C ALA A 363 17.12 -9.92 -34.11
N GLU A 364 17.91 -10.48 -35.03
CA GLU A 364 17.62 -10.55 -36.47
C GLU A 364 16.60 -11.65 -36.78
N ALA A 365 16.80 -12.86 -36.27
CA ALA A 365 15.92 -14.01 -36.50
C ALA A 365 14.55 -13.84 -35.85
N LEU A 366 14.47 -13.13 -34.71
CA LEU A 366 13.25 -12.89 -33.96
C LEU A 366 13.03 -11.38 -33.75
N PRO A 367 12.53 -10.65 -34.77
CA PRO A 367 12.37 -9.19 -34.70
C PRO A 367 11.47 -8.71 -33.55
N HIS A 368 10.54 -9.55 -33.07
CA HIS A 368 9.69 -9.23 -31.93
C HIS A 368 10.44 -9.25 -30.57
N LEU A 369 11.63 -9.86 -30.53
CA LEU A 369 12.54 -9.83 -29.38
C LEU A 369 13.60 -8.72 -29.50
N ALA A 370 13.63 -8.00 -30.62
CA ALA A 370 14.49 -6.84 -30.79
C ALA A 370 14.10 -5.76 -29.76
N GLY A 371 15.05 -5.36 -28.92
CA GLY A 371 14.79 -4.46 -27.79
C GLY A 371 14.21 -5.13 -26.54
N ASP A 372 13.99 -6.45 -26.57
CA ASP A 372 13.60 -7.30 -25.43
C ASP A 372 14.76 -8.17 -24.91
N SER A 373 15.95 -7.98 -25.49
CA SER A 373 17.19 -8.65 -25.12
C SER A 373 18.18 -7.66 -24.50
N VAL A 374 18.81 -8.03 -23.39
CA VAL A 374 19.79 -7.20 -22.67
C VAL A 374 21.13 -7.92 -22.55
N LEU A 375 22.23 -7.19 -22.73
CA LEU A 375 23.59 -7.67 -22.51
C LEU A 375 24.10 -7.16 -21.14
N ASP A 376 24.46 -8.08 -20.24
CA ASP A 376 25.06 -7.77 -18.95
C ASP A 376 26.57 -7.49 -19.08
N ASP A 377 26.88 -6.28 -19.50
CA ASP A 377 28.22 -5.75 -19.76
C ASP A 377 29.04 -5.46 -18.48
N ARG A 378 28.53 -5.84 -17.30
CA ARG A 378 29.25 -5.70 -16.02
C ARG A 378 30.30 -6.82 -15.86
N THR A 379 31.21 -6.97 -16.84
CA THR A 379 32.20 -8.06 -16.94
C THR A 379 33.23 -8.10 -15.81
N HIS A 380 33.34 -7.02 -15.03
CA HIS A 380 34.11 -6.99 -13.79
C HIS A 380 33.51 -7.89 -12.69
N LEU A 381 32.22 -8.22 -12.76
CA LEU A 381 31.51 -9.11 -11.84
C LEU A 381 31.64 -10.57 -12.29
N THR A 382 31.64 -11.49 -11.31
CA THR A 382 31.61 -12.93 -11.60
C THR A 382 30.32 -13.33 -12.31
N ILE A 383 30.37 -14.38 -13.14
CA ILE A 383 29.20 -14.93 -13.82
C ILE A 383 28.13 -15.32 -12.79
N GLY A 384 28.51 -15.97 -11.68
CA GLY A 384 27.57 -16.34 -10.62
C GLY A 384 26.84 -15.15 -9.98
N LYS A 385 27.52 -13.99 -9.80
CA LYS A 385 26.87 -12.79 -9.29
C LYS A 385 25.86 -12.21 -10.29
N ARG A 386 26.24 -12.16 -11.58
CA ARG A 386 25.37 -11.69 -12.67
C ARG A 386 24.15 -12.60 -12.87
N LEU A 387 24.35 -13.92 -12.79
CA LEU A 387 23.27 -14.91 -12.83
C LEU A 387 22.30 -14.76 -11.65
N LYS A 388 22.83 -14.56 -10.43
CA LYS A 388 21.98 -14.28 -9.26
C LYS A 388 21.17 -13.00 -9.43
N ASP A 389 21.75 -11.97 -10.02
CA ASP A 389 21.04 -10.73 -10.34
C ASP A 389 19.94 -10.96 -11.37
N ALA A 390 20.24 -11.71 -12.45
CA ALA A 390 19.27 -12.05 -13.48
C ALA A 390 18.09 -12.88 -12.92
N ASN A 391 18.38 -13.88 -12.10
CA ASN A 391 17.36 -14.68 -11.40
C ASN A 391 16.49 -13.81 -10.50
N LYS A 392 17.10 -12.88 -9.73
CA LYS A 392 16.35 -11.98 -8.85
C LYS A 392 15.40 -11.05 -9.62
N LEU A 393 15.82 -10.59 -10.81
CA LEU A 393 15.03 -9.73 -11.69
C LEU A 393 13.97 -10.49 -12.50
N GLY A 394 14.11 -11.81 -12.59
CA GLY A 394 13.12 -12.69 -13.20
C GLY A 394 13.20 -12.77 -14.73
N TYR A 395 14.39 -12.62 -15.33
CA TYR A 395 14.53 -12.82 -16.77
C TYR A 395 14.06 -14.23 -17.15
N PRO A 396 13.11 -14.38 -18.10
CA PRO A 396 12.63 -15.69 -18.53
C PRO A 396 13.73 -16.58 -19.09
N PHE A 397 14.65 -16.00 -19.87
CA PHE A 397 15.78 -16.71 -20.46
C PHE A 397 17.09 -15.98 -20.16
N VAL A 398 18.11 -16.76 -19.79
CA VAL A 398 19.47 -16.26 -19.56
C VAL A 398 20.44 -17.09 -20.39
N VAL A 399 21.22 -16.43 -21.23
CA VAL A 399 22.24 -17.06 -22.09
C VAL A 399 23.61 -16.68 -21.55
N VAL A 400 24.45 -17.68 -21.25
CA VAL A 400 25.75 -17.47 -20.60
C VAL A 400 26.85 -18.03 -21.50
N ALA A 401 27.88 -17.23 -21.77
CA ALA A 401 29.11 -17.73 -22.36
C ALA A 401 30.00 -18.34 -21.26
N GLY A 402 29.93 -19.67 -21.13
CA GLY A 402 30.76 -20.45 -20.21
C GLY A 402 32.03 -21.00 -20.85
N LYS A 403 32.74 -21.87 -20.12
CA LYS A 403 34.02 -22.49 -20.53
C LYS A 403 33.98 -23.17 -21.90
N ARG A 404 32.83 -23.76 -22.24
CA ARG A 404 32.62 -24.56 -23.46
C ARG A 404 32.34 -23.72 -24.70
N VAL A 405 32.29 -22.39 -24.57
CA VAL A 405 32.10 -21.47 -25.71
C VAL A 405 33.26 -21.55 -26.71
N CYS A 406 34.43 -21.98 -26.25
CA CYS A 406 35.65 -22.11 -27.04
C CYS A 406 35.82 -23.50 -27.68
N GLU A 407 34.86 -24.42 -27.49
CA GLU A 407 34.82 -25.70 -28.22
C GLU A 407 34.38 -25.48 -29.67
N ASP A 408 34.80 -26.34 -30.60
CA ASP A 408 34.38 -26.30 -32.01
C ASP A 408 33.60 -27.59 -32.38
N PRO A 409 32.28 -27.51 -32.62
CA PRO A 409 31.43 -26.33 -32.52
C PRO A 409 31.11 -25.95 -31.05
N PRO A 410 30.75 -24.69 -30.77
CA PRO A 410 30.33 -24.28 -29.43
C PRO A 410 29.10 -25.08 -28.96
N VAL A 411 29.16 -25.61 -27.75
CA VAL A 411 28.11 -26.48 -27.22
C VAL A 411 27.05 -25.67 -26.46
N LEU A 412 25.79 -25.82 -26.88
CA LEU A 412 24.63 -25.28 -26.17
C LEU A 412 24.09 -26.32 -25.19
N GLU A 413 24.04 -25.96 -23.92
CA GLU A 413 23.51 -26.83 -22.85
C GLU A 413 22.62 -26.05 -21.90
N GLU A 414 21.64 -26.74 -21.32
CA GLU A 414 20.82 -26.17 -20.25
C GLU A 414 21.68 -25.92 -19.01
N LEU A 415 21.52 -24.73 -18.41
CA LEU A 415 22.33 -24.34 -17.25
C LEU A 415 22.18 -25.34 -16.10
N GLU A 416 20.99 -25.94 -15.92
CA GLU A 416 20.71 -26.93 -14.87
C GLU A 416 21.41 -28.28 -15.12
N ALA A 417 21.92 -28.55 -16.32
CA ALA A 417 22.73 -29.73 -16.62
C ALA A 417 24.20 -29.55 -16.22
N ILE A 418 24.64 -28.32 -15.93
CA ILE A 418 26.01 -28.01 -15.52
C ILE A 418 26.13 -28.21 -13.99
N PRO A 419 27.07 -29.04 -13.49
CA PRO A 419 27.18 -29.40 -12.08
C PRO A 419 27.22 -28.21 -11.10
N MET A 420 27.88 -27.12 -11.49
CA MET A 420 28.00 -25.90 -10.67
C MET A 420 26.68 -25.14 -10.48
N PHE A 421 25.70 -25.37 -11.36
CA PHE A 421 24.40 -24.69 -11.38
C PHE A 421 23.22 -25.65 -11.13
N MET A 422 23.50 -26.93 -10.89
CA MET A 422 22.51 -27.92 -10.51
C MET A 422 21.85 -27.56 -9.18
N LYS A 423 20.52 -27.56 -9.15
CA LYS A 423 19.74 -27.45 -7.91
C LYS A 423 19.55 -28.81 -7.22
N GLN A 424 19.65 -29.90 -7.98
CA GLN A 424 19.49 -31.27 -7.52
C GLN A 424 20.50 -32.16 -8.26
N CYS A 425 21.12 -33.09 -7.55
CA CYS A 425 22.07 -34.04 -8.13
C CYS A 425 21.31 -35.23 -8.74
N PRO A 426 21.66 -35.71 -9.94
CA PRO A 426 21.10 -36.93 -10.51
C PRO A 426 21.35 -38.15 -9.60
N ALA A 427 20.36 -39.05 -9.51
CA ALA A 427 20.44 -40.24 -8.64
C ALA A 427 21.48 -41.27 -9.10
N GLU A 428 21.77 -41.33 -10.41
CA GLU A 428 22.79 -42.18 -11.01
C GLU A 428 23.73 -41.32 -11.86
N ILE A 429 25.04 -41.42 -11.60
CA ILE A 429 26.08 -40.66 -12.30
C ILE A 429 27.13 -41.64 -12.83
N ASP A 430 27.37 -41.58 -14.14
CA ASP A 430 28.45 -42.33 -14.78
C ASP A 430 29.78 -41.58 -14.57
N ALA A 431 30.58 -42.08 -13.63
CA ALA A 431 31.87 -41.50 -13.25
C ALA A 431 32.88 -41.44 -14.42
N ALA A 432 32.71 -42.24 -15.47
CA ALA A 432 33.58 -42.20 -16.65
C ALA A 432 33.19 -41.07 -17.62
N ARG A 433 31.92 -40.65 -17.64
CA ARG A 433 31.41 -39.58 -18.52
C ARG A 433 31.40 -38.21 -17.85
N GLN A 434 31.18 -38.14 -16.54
CA GLN A 434 31.05 -36.87 -15.81
C GLN A 434 31.89 -36.88 -14.52
N PRO A 435 33.23 -36.82 -14.63
CA PRO A 435 34.13 -36.89 -13.48
C PRO A 435 33.95 -35.73 -12.49
N ASP A 436 33.58 -34.54 -12.97
CA ASP A 436 33.31 -33.37 -12.12
C ASP A 436 32.05 -33.56 -11.27
N LEU A 437 31.01 -34.22 -11.84
CA LEU A 437 29.76 -34.51 -11.16
C LEU A 437 29.94 -35.68 -10.17
N ALA A 438 30.74 -36.69 -10.52
CA ALA A 438 31.15 -37.75 -9.61
C ALA A 438 32.03 -37.22 -8.46
N CYS A 439 32.87 -36.22 -8.72
CA CYS A 439 33.64 -35.52 -7.69
C CYS A 439 32.74 -34.70 -6.76
N LEU A 440 31.77 -33.94 -7.30
CA LEU A 440 30.76 -33.23 -6.50
C LEU A 440 29.87 -34.20 -5.70
N GLN A 441 29.51 -35.35 -6.29
CA GLN A 441 28.82 -36.44 -5.58
C GLN A 441 29.71 -37.00 -4.47
N SER A 442 31.01 -37.21 -4.69
CA SER A 442 31.94 -37.66 -3.64
C SER A 442 32.15 -36.63 -2.52
N LEU A 443 31.98 -35.33 -2.80
CA LEU A 443 32.01 -34.25 -1.80
C LEU A 443 30.68 -34.11 -1.04
N LEU A 444 29.55 -34.44 -1.67
CA LEU A 444 28.20 -34.41 -1.09
C LEU A 444 27.84 -35.69 -0.32
N PHE A 445 28.42 -36.84 -0.73
CA PHE A 445 28.27 -38.17 -0.12
C PHE A 445 29.52 -38.56 0.67
N ASP A 446 30.10 -37.62 1.41
CA ASP A 446 30.97 -37.94 2.56
C ASP A 446 30.08 -38.38 3.77
N GLU A 447 29.11 -39.27 3.49
CA GLU A 447 28.15 -39.84 4.45
C GLU A 447 28.75 -41.00 5.28
N GLU A 448 30.07 -41.20 5.24
CA GLU A 448 30.76 -42.07 6.20
C GLU A 448 31.29 -41.32 7.44
N GLN A 449 31.07 -40.00 7.56
CA GLN A 449 31.45 -39.24 8.75
C GLN A 449 30.29 -39.16 9.76
N GLY A 450 30.56 -39.58 11.01
CA GLY A 450 29.57 -39.58 12.07
C GLY A 450 28.98 -38.18 12.37
N PRO A 451 27.75 -38.08 12.91
CA PRO A 451 27.06 -36.81 13.18
C PRO A 451 27.88 -35.78 13.98
N ALA A 452 28.79 -36.25 14.84
CA ALA A 452 29.69 -35.42 15.64
C ALA A 452 30.82 -34.78 14.82
N GLU A 453 31.29 -35.44 13.77
CA GLU A 453 32.38 -34.96 12.92
C GLU A 453 31.88 -33.92 11.91
N LEU A 454 30.70 -34.16 11.33
CA LEU A 454 29.99 -33.19 10.51
C LEU A 454 29.66 -31.91 11.30
N ALA A 455 29.19 -32.03 12.55
CA ALA A 455 28.94 -30.87 13.39
C ALA A 455 30.22 -30.05 13.66
N ARG A 456 31.38 -30.70 13.79
CA ARG A 456 32.68 -30.01 13.91
C ARG A 456 33.09 -29.31 12.62
N MET A 457 32.87 -29.95 11.46
CA MET A 457 33.17 -29.35 10.16
C MET A 457 32.38 -28.05 9.97
N TYR A 458 31.05 -28.09 10.13
CA TYR A 458 30.20 -26.90 10.02
C TYR A 458 30.52 -25.82 11.07
N ARG A 459 30.93 -26.23 12.28
CA ARG A 459 31.44 -25.28 13.28
C ARG A 459 32.71 -24.58 12.79
N ASN A 460 33.65 -25.32 12.20
CA ASN A 460 34.90 -24.77 11.72
C ASN A 460 34.67 -23.86 10.51
N GLU A 461 33.81 -24.26 9.57
CA GLU A 461 33.40 -23.45 8.43
C GLU A 461 32.71 -22.15 8.87
N GLY A 462 31.77 -22.24 9.80
CA GLY A 462 31.13 -21.06 10.39
C GLY A 462 32.14 -20.15 11.09
N ASN A 463 33.18 -20.69 11.72
CA ASN A 463 34.25 -19.90 12.36
C ASN A 463 35.15 -19.19 11.34
N GLU A 464 35.37 -19.77 10.15
CA GLU A 464 36.10 -19.11 9.04
C GLU A 464 35.27 -17.92 8.53
N TYR A 465 34.00 -18.12 8.17
CA TYR A 465 33.12 -17.03 7.74
C TYR A 465 32.99 -15.94 8.81
N PHE A 466 32.97 -16.32 10.09
CA PHE A 466 32.93 -15.36 11.18
C PHE A 466 34.21 -14.50 11.26
N ARG A 467 35.39 -15.10 11.01
CA ARG A 467 36.67 -14.37 10.92
C ARG A 467 36.70 -13.42 9.73
N GLU A 468 36.12 -13.82 8.61
CA GLU A 468 35.97 -13.00 7.40
C GLU A 468 34.89 -11.90 7.51
N LYS A 469 34.20 -11.82 8.66
CA LYS A 469 33.06 -10.91 8.92
C LYS A 469 31.84 -11.17 8.02
N GLU A 470 31.77 -12.33 7.38
CA GLU A 470 30.62 -12.79 6.61
C GLU A 470 29.56 -13.43 7.53
N TYR A 471 28.98 -12.63 8.43
CA TYR A 471 28.11 -13.13 9.49
C TYR A 471 26.86 -13.87 8.99
N GLN A 472 26.31 -13.50 7.83
CA GLN A 472 25.18 -14.21 7.23
C GLN A 472 25.54 -15.66 6.86
N LYS A 473 26.68 -15.89 6.20
CA LYS A 473 27.14 -17.24 5.85
C LYS A 473 27.50 -18.04 7.10
N ALA A 474 28.10 -17.40 8.10
CA ALA A 474 28.39 -18.02 9.38
C ALA A 474 27.11 -18.54 10.06
N VAL A 475 26.00 -17.76 10.06
CA VAL A 475 24.71 -18.20 10.62
C VAL A 475 24.17 -19.43 9.90
N VAL A 476 24.28 -19.49 8.57
CA VAL A 476 23.84 -20.65 7.77
C VAL A 476 24.67 -21.89 8.14
N ALA A 477 26.00 -21.78 8.13
CA ALA A 477 26.90 -22.89 8.47
C ALA A 477 26.63 -23.44 9.89
N TYR A 478 26.50 -22.56 10.91
CA TYR A 478 26.16 -23.01 12.26
C TYR A 478 24.76 -23.65 12.36
N THR A 479 23.81 -23.19 11.55
CA THR A 479 22.46 -23.77 11.52
C THR A 479 22.47 -25.17 10.90
N GLU A 480 23.24 -25.39 9.83
CA GLU A 480 23.45 -26.72 9.27
C GLU A 480 24.15 -27.65 10.26
N GLY A 481 25.14 -27.14 11.00
CA GLY A 481 25.77 -27.89 12.11
C GLY A 481 24.77 -28.35 13.18
N LEU A 482 23.84 -27.48 13.59
CA LEU A 482 22.79 -27.81 14.57
C LEU A 482 21.76 -28.82 14.02
N LYS A 483 21.50 -28.83 12.71
CA LYS A 483 20.59 -29.79 12.07
C LYS A 483 21.12 -31.23 12.08
N LYS A 484 22.43 -31.44 12.21
CA LYS A 484 23.04 -32.79 12.24
C LYS A 484 22.74 -33.57 13.52
N LYS A 485 22.04 -32.98 14.51
CA LYS A 485 21.59 -33.63 15.75
C LYS A 485 22.72 -34.41 16.46
N CYS A 486 23.88 -33.77 16.60
CA CYS A 486 24.98 -34.33 17.37
C CYS A 486 24.52 -34.59 18.82
N GLU A 487 24.82 -35.77 19.36
CA GLU A 487 24.47 -36.13 20.74
C GLU A 487 25.32 -35.40 21.79
N ASP A 488 26.42 -34.76 21.37
CA ASP A 488 27.32 -34.00 22.26
C ASP A 488 26.70 -32.64 22.67
N PRO A 489 26.32 -32.47 23.94
CA PRO A 489 25.73 -31.22 24.44
C PRO A 489 26.72 -30.05 24.40
N GLU A 490 28.03 -30.30 24.52
CA GLU A 490 29.06 -29.27 24.48
C GLU A 490 29.18 -28.67 23.07
N MET A 491 29.21 -29.53 22.05
CA MET A 491 29.24 -29.12 20.65
C MET A 491 28.03 -28.23 20.30
N ASN A 492 26.83 -28.65 20.73
CA ASN A 492 25.60 -27.91 20.46
C ASN A 492 25.56 -26.57 21.20
N ALA A 493 26.03 -26.52 22.47
CA ALA A 493 26.12 -25.26 23.22
C ALA A 493 27.08 -24.26 22.54
N VAL A 494 28.20 -24.74 21.99
CA VAL A 494 29.16 -23.92 21.23
C VAL A 494 28.55 -23.41 19.92
N LEU A 495 27.86 -24.27 19.16
CA LEU A 495 27.20 -23.89 17.90
C LEU A 495 26.12 -22.82 18.12
N HIS A 496 25.26 -22.97 19.13
CA HIS A 496 24.29 -21.94 19.51
C HIS A 496 24.99 -20.64 19.93
N THR A 497 26.05 -20.72 20.72
CA THR A 497 26.80 -19.52 21.17
C THR A 497 27.43 -18.77 19.99
N ASN A 498 28.02 -19.49 19.03
CA ASN A 498 28.65 -18.90 17.85
C ASN A 498 27.63 -18.35 16.86
N ARG A 499 26.49 -19.05 16.66
CA ARG A 499 25.37 -18.55 15.86
C ARG A 499 24.77 -17.28 16.46
N GLY A 500 24.52 -17.28 17.77
CA GLY A 500 24.04 -16.10 18.49
C GLY A 500 25.03 -14.93 18.41
N ALA A 501 26.34 -15.20 18.40
CA ALA A 501 27.34 -14.16 18.16
C ALA A 501 27.25 -13.56 16.76
N ALA A 502 27.07 -14.38 15.72
CA ALA A 502 26.93 -13.91 14.35
C ALA A 502 25.64 -13.09 14.15
N GLN A 503 24.53 -13.57 14.71
CA GLN A 503 23.25 -12.85 14.71
C GLN A 503 23.32 -11.50 15.45
N PHE A 504 24.07 -11.44 16.55
CA PHE A 504 24.29 -10.19 17.28
C PHE A 504 24.99 -9.14 16.41
N TYR A 505 26.03 -9.53 15.66
CA TYR A 505 26.72 -8.61 14.74
C TYR A 505 25.88 -8.22 13.52
N LEU A 506 24.82 -8.99 13.21
CA LEU A 506 23.82 -8.65 12.19
C LEU A 506 22.69 -7.73 12.70
N GLY A 507 22.66 -7.40 14.00
CA GLY A 507 21.57 -6.62 14.61
C GLY A 507 20.32 -7.43 14.98
N ASN A 508 20.35 -8.75 14.82
CA ASN A 508 19.22 -9.64 15.12
C ASN A 508 19.18 -10.02 16.61
N TYR A 509 18.99 -9.02 17.49
CA TYR A 509 19.16 -9.19 18.94
C TYR A 509 18.19 -10.20 19.58
N ARG A 510 16.95 -10.31 19.09
CA ARG A 510 15.97 -11.29 19.60
C ARG A 510 16.38 -12.72 19.27
N SER A 511 16.83 -12.99 18.04
CA SER A 511 17.31 -14.31 17.64
C SER A 511 18.58 -14.67 18.39
N ALA A 512 19.51 -13.72 18.52
CA ALA A 512 20.74 -13.91 19.27
C ALA A 512 20.48 -14.23 20.76
N LEU A 513 19.45 -13.61 21.34
CA LEU A 513 19.00 -13.90 22.71
C LEU A 513 18.43 -15.31 22.82
N ASN A 514 17.59 -15.74 21.88
CA ASN A 514 17.07 -17.11 21.86
C ASN A 514 18.21 -18.14 21.80
N ASP A 515 19.22 -17.91 20.97
CA ASP A 515 20.39 -18.76 20.88
C ASP A 515 21.22 -18.79 22.19
N ALA A 516 21.38 -17.64 22.85
CA ALA A 516 22.01 -17.57 24.16
C ALA A 516 21.21 -18.37 25.22
N ILE A 517 19.88 -18.28 25.21
CA ILE A 517 19.00 -19.05 26.09
C ILE A 517 19.19 -20.55 25.85
N GLN A 518 19.16 -21.02 24.60
CA GLN A 518 19.35 -22.44 24.29
C GLN A 518 20.73 -22.94 24.69
N ALA A 519 21.80 -22.17 24.43
CA ALA A 519 23.15 -22.50 24.87
C ALA A 519 23.24 -22.62 26.41
N THR A 520 22.58 -21.74 27.16
CA THR A 520 22.57 -21.82 28.64
C THR A 520 21.67 -22.93 29.19
N LYS A 521 20.68 -23.41 28.44
CA LYS A 521 19.90 -24.62 28.80
C LYS A 521 20.75 -25.88 28.66
N LEU A 522 21.55 -25.96 27.59
CA LEU A 522 22.45 -27.09 27.35
C LEU A 522 23.63 -27.09 28.33
N LYS A 523 24.23 -25.91 28.56
CA LYS A 523 25.34 -25.73 29.50
C LYS A 523 25.13 -24.48 30.36
N PRO A 524 24.56 -24.64 31.58
CA PRO A 524 24.32 -23.52 32.49
C PRO A 524 25.57 -22.74 32.90
N THR A 525 26.75 -23.37 32.83
CA THR A 525 28.05 -22.77 33.17
C THR A 525 28.74 -22.06 31.98
N HIS A 526 28.10 -21.97 30.81
CA HIS A 526 28.72 -21.40 29.61
C HIS A 526 28.80 -19.86 29.65
N LEU A 527 29.91 -19.33 30.15
CA LEU A 527 30.09 -17.88 30.38
C LEU A 527 29.89 -17.01 29.12
N LYS A 528 30.43 -17.40 27.95
CA LYS A 528 30.25 -16.63 26.70
C LYS A 528 28.79 -16.48 26.26
N ALA A 529 27.96 -17.51 26.47
CA ALA A 529 26.52 -17.46 26.17
C ALA A 529 25.80 -16.48 27.12
N ILE A 530 26.17 -16.49 28.41
CA ILE A 530 25.61 -15.57 29.41
C ILE A 530 25.98 -14.12 29.10
N ILE A 531 27.24 -13.86 28.75
CA ILE A 531 27.69 -12.53 28.30
C ILE A 531 26.90 -12.07 27.07
N ARG A 532 26.67 -12.97 26.10
CA ARG A 532 25.88 -12.66 24.90
C ARG A 532 24.44 -12.30 25.24
N GLY A 533 23.79 -13.06 26.13
CA GLY A 533 22.42 -12.79 26.59
C GLY A 533 22.31 -11.43 27.28
N ALA A 534 23.25 -11.10 28.17
CA ALA A 534 23.31 -9.78 28.82
C ALA A 534 23.44 -8.62 27.80
N LEU A 535 24.31 -8.78 26.80
CA LEU A 535 24.46 -7.79 25.73
C LEU A 535 23.21 -7.65 24.86
N CYS A 536 22.50 -8.75 24.56
CA CYS A 536 21.25 -8.67 23.80
C CYS A 536 20.16 -7.90 24.57
N HIS A 537 20.01 -8.15 25.86
CA HIS A 537 19.07 -7.40 26.71
C HIS A 537 19.43 -5.91 26.83
N MET A 538 20.71 -5.57 26.81
CA MET A 538 21.17 -4.17 26.75
C MET A 538 20.72 -3.46 25.47
N GLU A 539 20.91 -4.09 24.31
CA GLU A 539 20.50 -3.52 23.02
C GLU A 539 18.97 -3.45 22.87
N LEU A 540 18.26 -4.41 23.47
CA LEU A 540 16.78 -4.43 23.54
C LEU A 540 16.19 -3.45 24.56
N LYS A 541 17.03 -2.73 25.33
CA LYS A 541 16.64 -1.81 26.42
C LYS A 541 15.88 -2.48 27.58
N ASN A 542 16.05 -3.79 27.77
CA ASN A 542 15.54 -4.56 28.90
C ASN A 542 16.61 -4.60 30.02
N PHE A 543 16.80 -3.46 30.70
CA PHE A 543 17.93 -3.31 31.64
C PHE A 543 17.81 -4.18 32.89
N SER A 544 16.59 -4.46 33.37
CA SER A 544 16.35 -5.37 34.51
C SER A 544 16.88 -6.78 34.24
N GLU A 545 16.56 -7.31 33.08
CA GLU A 545 16.94 -8.64 32.65
C GLU A 545 18.43 -8.68 32.33
N ALA A 546 18.99 -7.62 31.72
CA ALA A 546 20.44 -7.50 31.51
C ALA A 546 21.22 -7.64 32.84
N ILE A 547 20.74 -7.01 33.92
CA ILE A 547 21.34 -7.14 35.26
C ILE A 547 21.24 -8.58 35.78
N ALA A 548 20.08 -9.22 35.66
CA ALA A 548 19.89 -10.61 36.10
C ALA A 548 20.82 -11.59 35.36
N TRP A 549 21.02 -11.40 34.06
CA TRP A 549 21.98 -12.19 33.27
C TRP A 549 23.43 -11.92 33.71
N CYS A 550 23.79 -10.67 34.01
CA CYS A 550 25.10 -10.35 34.57
C CYS A 550 25.33 -11.01 35.94
N GLU A 551 24.35 -10.98 36.83
CA GLU A 551 24.44 -11.62 38.15
C GLU A 551 24.61 -13.13 38.04
N LYS A 552 23.86 -13.78 37.14
CA LYS A 552 24.03 -15.20 36.84
C LYS A 552 25.43 -15.54 36.35
N GLY A 553 26.02 -14.69 35.50
CA GLY A 553 27.40 -14.90 35.02
C GLY A 553 28.46 -14.62 36.08
N LEU A 554 28.26 -13.61 36.93
CA LEU A 554 29.16 -13.26 38.03
C LEU A 554 29.15 -14.28 39.18
N GLN A 555 28.08 -15.07 39.31
CA GLN A 555 28.05 -16.24 40.20
C GLN A 555 28.99 -17.36 39.71
N ILE A 556 29.26 -17.44 38.41
CA ILE A 556 30.17 -18.42 37.81
C ILE A 556 31.61 -17.90 37.84
N ASP A 557 31.82 -16.65 37.40
CA ASP A 557 33.10 -15.97 37.49
C ASP A 557 32.92 -14.54 38.04
N SER A 558 33.27 -14.37 39.32
CA SER A 558 33.12 -13.11 40.04
C SER A 558 34.05 -11.99 39.56
N LYS A 559 35.05 -12.31 38.73
CA LYS A 559 36.05 -11.35 38.22
C LYS A 559 35.88 -11.04 36.73
N GLU A 560 34.85 -11.57 36.06
CA GLU A 560 34.63 -11.32 34.63
C GLU A 560 34.33 -9.84 34.36
N LYS A 561 35.34 -9.14 33.83
CA LYS A 561 35.35 -7.69 33.61
C LYS A 561 34.17 -7.24 32.75
N LYS A 562 33.83 -8.00 31.70
CA LYS A 562 32.79 -7.58 30.74
C LYS A 562 31.39 -7.57 31.36
N LEU A 563 31.10 -8.50 32.28
CA LEU A 563 29.83 -8.53 33.01
C LEU A 563 29.73 -7.41 34.04
N LEU A 564 30.83 -7.07 34.72
CA LEU A 564 30.89 -5.94 35.65
C LEU A 564 30.61 -4.61 34.93
N GLU A 565 31.22 -4.39 33.76
CA GLU A 565 31.01 -3.20 32.92
C GLU A 565 29.56 -3.11 32.41
N VAL A 566 29.02 -4.21 31.88
CA VAL A 566 27.64 -4.25 31.36
C VAL A 566 26.63 -4.02 32.48
N ARG A 567 26.84 -4.61 33.66
CA ARG A 567 25.97 -4.41 34.84
C ARG A 567 25.95 -2.95 35.28
N ALA A 568 27.12 -2.32 35.46
CA ALA A 568 27.21 -0.91 35.86
C ALA A 568 26.51 0.02 34.84
N LYS A 569 26.64 -0.28 33.54
CA LYS A 569 25.95 0.47 32.47
C LYS A 569 24.43 0.24 32.52
N ALA A 570 23.98 -1.00 32.71
CA ALA A 570 22.57 -1.36 32.82
C ALA A 570 21.90 -0.66 34.02
N ASP A 571 22.55 -0.66 35.18
CA ASP A 571 22.06 0.00 36.40
C ASP A 571 21.88 1.51 36.20
N LYS A 572 22.83 2.17 35.54
CA LYS A 572 22.75 3.62 35.23
C LYS A 572 21.58 3.92 34.29
N LEU A 573 21.39 3.11 33.25
CA LEU A 573 20.32 3.27 32.27
C LEU A 573 18.95 2.97 32.86
N LYS A 574 18.83 1.93 33.70
CA LYS A 574 17.60 1.61 34.43
C LYS A 574 17.14 2.77 35.31
N ARG A 575 18.03 3.37 36.11
CA ARG A 575 17.71 4.54 36.95
C ARG A 575 17.25 5.74 36.12
N THR A 576 17.82 5.91 34.93
CA THR A 576 17.44 6.99 34.00
C THR A 576 16.03 6.74 33.44
N GLN A 577 15.75 5.51 32.98
CA GLN A 577 14.44 5.11 32.47
C GLN A 577 13.34 5.24 33.53
N GLU A 578 13.61 4.82 34.78
CA GLU A 578 12.68 4.96 35.90
C GLU A 578 12.39 6.43 36.24
N ARG A 579 13.41 7.30 36.20
CA ARG A 579 13.23 8.74 36.43
C ARG A 579 12.38 9.37 35.33
N ASP A 580 12.65 9.04 34.07
CA ASP A 580 11.95 9.63 32.94
C ASP A 580 10.49 9.11 32.88
N ALA A 581 10.26 7.84 33.22
CA ALA A 581 8.91 7.29 33.40
C ALA A 581 8.13 7.96 34.55
N ARG A 582 8.79 8.29 35.66
CA ARG A 582 8.17 9.06 36.76
C ARG A 582 7.79 10.47 36.31
N LYS A 583 8.66 11.15 35.55
CA LYS A 583 8.35 12.47 34.97
C LYS A 583 7.16 12.41 34.02
N ALA A 584 7.13 11.41 33.14
CA ALA A 584 6.01 11.20 32.20
C ALA A 584 4.68 11.01 32.95
N LYS A 585 4.64 10.12 33.96
CA LYS A 585 3.44 9.92 34.80
C LYS A 585 2.99 11.18 35.55
N VAL A 586 3.93 12.03 35.95
CA VAL A 586 3.61 13.31 36.60
C VAL A 586 3.02 14.30 35.58
N MET A 587 3.56 14.37 34.37
CA MET A 587 3.00 15.22 33.31
C MET A 587 1.62 14.74 32.86
N GLU A 588 1.45 13.44 32.67
CA GLU A 588 0.15 12.82 32.33
C GLU A 588 -0.92 13.10 33.39
N LYS A 589 -0.59 12.96 34.68
CA LYS A 589 -1.49 13.34 35.78
C LYS A 589 -1.79 14.84 35.82
N LYS A 590 -0.83 15.68 35.43
CA LYS A 590 -1.01 17.14 35.36
C LYS A 590 -1.97 17.50 34.20
N GLU A 591 -1.76 16.93 33.02
CA GLU A 591 -2.62 17.11 31.84
C GLU A 591 -4.04 16.62 32.12
N GLN A 592 -4.19 15.47 32.78
CA GLN A 592 -5.50 14.95 33.19
C GLN A 592 -6.21 15.88 34.19
N ARG A 593 -5.48 16.45 35.15
CA ARG A 593 -6.06 17.41 36.11
C ARG A 593 -6.46 18.72 35.43
N GLU A 594 -5.66 19.23 34.50
CA GLU A 594 -5.99 20.42 33.72
C GLU A 594 -7.25 20.19 32.86
N LYS A 595 -7.39 18.99 32.30
CA LYS A 595 -8.56 18.54 31.54
C LYS A 595 -9.83 18.52 32.37
N GLU A 596 -9.77 17.99 33.59
CA GLU A 596 -10.90 17.96 34.53
C GLU A 596 -11.36 19.36 34.95
N ILE A 597 -10.41 20.27 35.22
CA ILE A 597 -10.70 21.66 35.58
C ILE A 597 -11.40 22.39 34.42
N LEU A 598 -10.90 22.20 33.20
CA LEU A 598 -11.47 22.81 32.00
C LEU A 598 -12.90 22.32 31.73
N LEU A 599 -13.14 21.01 31.89
CA LEU A 599 -14.49 20.43 31.78
C LEU A 599 -15.46 20.99 32.81
N ALA A 600 -15.01 21.14 34.06
CA ALA A 600 -15.82 21.71 35.13
C ALA A 600 -16.22 23.16 34.78
N ALA A 601 -15.28 23.97 34.29
CA ALA A 601 -15.53 25.35 33.90
C ALA A 601 -16.52 25.48 32.72
N ILE A 602 -16.44 24.59 31.72
CA ILE A 602 -17.37 24.55 30.56
C ILE A 602 -18.78 24.14 31.01
N LYS A 603 -18.88 23.14 31.91
CA LYS A 603 -20.15 22.67 32.47
C LYS A 603 -20.84 23.73 33.33
N GLU A 604 -20.08 24.41 34.20
CA GLU A 604 -20.59 25.49 35.05
C GLU A 604 -21.22 26.62 34.23
N ARG A 605 -20.65 26.89 33.05
CA ARG A 605 -21.11 27.92 32.11
C ARG A 605 -22.27 27.48 31.22
N ASN A 606 -22.82 26.27 31.39
CA ASN A 606 -23.91 25.71 30.57
C ASN A 606 -23.62 25.67 29.06
N ILE A 607 -22.35 25.53 28.67
CA ILE A 607 -21.94 25.45 27.26
C ILE A 607 -22.10 23.99 26.78
N LYS A 608 -22.73 23.80 25.62
CA LYS A 608 -22.96 22.47 25.03
C LYS A 608 -21.88 22.12 24.02
N LEU A 609 -21.40 20.88 24.09
CA LEU A 609 -20.43 20.31 23.14
C LEU A 609 -21.15 19.27 22.27
N ALA A 610 -20.86 19.25 20.97
CA ALA A 610 -21.30 18.19 20.07
C ALA A 610 -20.37 16.96 20.22
N LEU A 611 -20.95 15.78 20.39
CA LEU A 611 -20.23 14.51 20.39
C LEU A 611 -20.15 13.97 18.96
N GLU A 612 -18.95 13.67 18.46
CA GLU A 612 -18.82 12.77 17.31
C GLU A 612 -18.96 11.32 17.81
N PRO A 613 -19.67 10.44 17.10
CA PRO A 613 -19.74 9.03 17.47
C PRO A 613 -18.37 8.38 17.32
N SER A 614 -17.76 8.00 18.44
CA SER A 614 -16.57 7.16 18.48
C SER A 614 -16.93 5.73 18.08
N ASN A 615 -16.18 5.15 17.13
CA ASN A 615 -16.29 3.75 16.71
C ASN A 615 -15.65 2.78 17.72
N GLU A 616 -16.05 2.83 18.99
CA GLU A 616 -15.70 1.82 19.98
C GLU A 616 -16.97 1.41 20.74
N GLU A 617 -17.42 0.18 20.48
CA GLU A 617 -18.40 -0.51 21.32
C GLU A 617 -17.72 -0.82 22.65
N GLU A 618 -17.90 0.03 23.67
CA GLU A 618 -17.71 -0.37 25.07
C GLU A 618 -19.06 -0.33 25.82
N GLU A 619 -19.23 -1.35 26.65
CA GLU A 619 -20.46 -1.78 27.29
C GLU A 619 -21.12 -0.70 28.15
N ILE A 620 -22.45 -0.61 28.04
CA ILE A 620 -23.32 0.22 28.87
C ILE A 620 -23.25 -0.28 30.32
N SER A 621 -22.68 0.54 31.21
CA SER A 621 -22.99 0.49 32.64
C SER A 621 -23.39 1.88 33.16
N ASP A 622 -24.37 1.88 34.05
CA ASP A 622 -25.19 3.00 34.52
C ASP A 622 -24.53 4.38 34.69
N GLY A 623 -25.20 5.40 34.12
CA GLY A 623 -25.35 6.72 34.74
C GLY A 623 -24.19 7.72 34.55
N LEU A 624 -24.46 8.74 33.71
CA LEU A 624 -23.61 9.88 33.31
C LEU A 624 -22.68 9.56 32.13
N ALA A 625 -23.16 9.89 30.92
CA ALA A 625 -22.39 9.88 29.69
C ALA A 625 -21.03 10.59 29.90
N GLU A 626 -19.95 9.82 29.84
CA GLU A 626 -18.59 10.34 29.82
C GLU A 626 -18.41 11.19 28.57
N ILE A 627 -18.12 12.47 28.77
CA ILE A 627 -17.75 13.40 27.70
C ILE A 627 -16.35 13.00 27.26
N SER A 628 -16.26 12.14 26.24
CA SER A 628 -14.98 11.83 25.60
C SER A 628 -14.42 13.09 24.92
N LEU A 629 -13.13 13.31 25.14
CA LEU A 629 -12.40 14.55 24.82
C LEU A 629 -11.39 14.37 23.69
N ASP A 630 -11.44 13.25 22.99
CA ASP A 630 -10.53 13.00 21.86
C ASP A 630 -10.72 14.04 20.74
N GLY A 631 -11.91 14.65 20.65
CA GLY A 631 -12.20 15.79 19.77
C GLY A 631 -11.53 17.12 20.12
N PHE A 632 -10.76 17.22 21.22
CA PHE A 632 -9.97 18.41 21.59
C PHE A 632 -8.44 18.19 21.48
N GLN A 633 -7.98 16.97 21.19
CA GLN A 633 -6.55 16.66 21.16
C GLN A 633 -5.99 16.29 19.79
N SER A 634 -6.83 16.00 18.80
CA SER A 634 -6.36 15.78 17.43
C SER A 634 -7.32 16.38 16.40
N GLY A 635 -6.86 17.35 15.60
CA GLY A 635 -7.46 17.59 14.29
C GLY A 635 -7.68 19.03 13.82
N ASN A 636 -7.45 20.07 14.62
CA ASN A 636 -7.54 21.44 14.11
C ASN A 636 -6.26 21.74 13.30
N THR A 637 -6.38 22.18 12.05
CA THR A 637 -5.25 22.49 11.14
C THR A 637 -4.25 23.52 11.71
N THR A 638 -4.60 24.20 12.80
CA THR A 638 -3.84 25.29 13.44
C THR A 638 -3.24 24.93 14.81
N GLY A 639 -3.64 23.81 15.44
CA GLY A 639 -3.14 23.37 16.76
C GLY A 639 -3.58 24.20 17.99
N ALA A 640 -4.49 25.17 17.84
CA ALA A 640 -5.01 26.01 18.93
C ALA A 640 -6.02 25.25 19.82
N LYS A 641 -6.04 25.52 21.13
CA LYS A 641 -6.86 24.82 22.12
C LYS A 641 -7.57 25.81 23.07
N VAL A 642 -8.78 25.44 23.50
CA VAL A 642 -9.49 26.15 24.57
C VAL A 642 -8.70 26.02 25.89
N HIS A 643 -8.58 27.12 26.62
CA HIS A 643 -7.86 27.15 27.89
C HIS A 643 -8.46 28.19 28.85
N LEU A 644 -8.14 28.06 30.14
CA LEU A 644 -8.51 29.02 31.18
C LEU A 644 -7.39 30.05 31.37
N ASP A 645 -7.75 31.31 31.55
CA ASP A 645 -6.81 32.35 31.98
C ASP A 645 -6.64 32.37 33.51
N ALA A 646 -5.82 33.32 33.99
CA ALA A 646 -5.51 33.48 35.41
C ALA A 646 -6.73 33.88 36.27
N ASP A 647 -7.74 34.49 35.66
CA ASP A 647 -8.97 34.94 36.32
C ASP A 647 -10.08 33.86 36.25
N GLY A 648 -9.77 32.71 35.64
CA GLY A 648 -10.70 31.58 35.51
C GLY A 648 -11.70 31.72 34.37
N ASN A 649 -11.45 32.62 33.41
CA ASN A 649 -12.28 32.76 32.21
C ASN A 649 -11.79 31.88 31.06
N LEU A 650 -12.73 31.42 30.22
CA LEU A 650 -12.42 30.60 29.06
C LEU A 650 -11.97 31.45 27.86
N ASN A 651 -10.93 30.99 27.18
CA ASN A 651 -10.45 31.52 25.92
C ASN A 651 -10.63 30.46 24.83
N TRP A 652 -11.45 30.76 23.83
CA TRP A 652 -11.85 29.82 22.80
C TRP A 652 -11.18 30.11 21.46
N PRO A 653 -10.75 29.07 20.70
CA PRO A 653 -10.46 29.25 19.29
C PRO A 653 -11.76 29.47 18.51
N VAL A 654 -11.96 30.63 17.89
CA VAL A 654 -13.21 30.98 17.18
C VAL A 654 -12.97 31.14 15.69
N LEU A 655 -13.83 30.52 14.89
CA LEU A 655 -13.80 30.60 13.43
C LEU A 655 -14.88 31.57 12.94
N PHE A 656 -14.46 32.63 12.28
CA PHE A 656 -15.35 33.56 11.57
C PHE A 656 -15.41 33.17 10.10
N LEU A 657 -16.63 32.99 9.59
CA LEU A 657 -16.89 32.64 8.21
C LEU A 657 -17.54 33.82 7.50
N TYR A 658 -17.06 34.17 6.31
CA TYR A 658 -17.60 35.24 5.46
C TYR A 658 -18.15 34.63 4.16
N PRO A 659 -19.41 34.15 4.16
CA PRO A 659 -19.92 33.37 3.03
C PRO A 659 -19.98 34.15 1.71
N GLU A 660 -20.22 35.47 1.72
CA GLU A 660 -20.29 36.30 0.51
C GLU A 660 -18.97 36.32 -0.28
N HIS A 661 -17.82 36.17 0.39
CA HIS A 661 -16.50 36.17 -0.25
C HIS A 661 -15.78 34.82 -0.20
N GLU A 662 -16.39 33.81 0.44
CA GLU A 662 -15.80 32.52 0.77
C GLU A 662 -14.44 32.68 1.50
N GLN A 663 -14.40 33.60 2.47
CA GLN A 663 -13.23 33.84 3.30
C GLN A 663 -13.49 33.32 4.72
N THR A 664 -12.41 33.07 5.45
CA THR A 664 -12.46 32.68 6.86
C THR A 664 -11.40 33.44 7.65
N ASP A 665 -11.70 33.79 8.88
CA ASP A 665 -10.72 34.31 9.83
C ASP A 665 -10.74 33.45 11.10
N PHE A 666 -9.58 33.25 11.72
CA PHE A 666 -9.38 32.35 12.84
C PHE A 666 -8.76 33.09 14.02
N THR A 667 -9.53 33.24 15.08
CA THR A 667 -9.04 33.82 16.34
C THR A 667 -8.57 32.71 17.26
N VAL A 668 -7.26 32.66 17.54
CA VAL A 668 -6.62 31.62 18.36
C VAL A 668 -7.15 31.60 19.80
N ALA A 669 -7.43 32.77 20.37
CA ALA A 669 -7.90 32.93 21.74
C ALA A 669 -8.90 34.10 21.83
N PHE A 670 -10.19 33.77 21.76
CA PHE A 670 -11.29 34.70 21.95
C PHE A 670 -11.80 34.58 23.38
N HIS A 671 -11.65 35.65 24.15
CA HIS A 671 -12.03 35.69 25.56
C HIS A 671 -13.56 35.64 25.72
N GLU A 672 -14.08 34.80 26.62
CA GLU A 672 -15.52 34.52 26.71
C GLU A 672 -16.38 35.75 27.05
N ASN A 673 -15.83 36.73 27.78
CA ASN A 673 -16.52 37.96 28.15
C ASN A 673 -16.32 39.09 27.14
N SER A 674 -15.57 38.86 26.06
CA SER A 674 -15.41 39.87 25.00
C SER A 674 -16.65 39.91 24.13
N ARG A 675 -17.08 41.13 23.79
CA ARG A 675 -18.20 41.35 22.86
C ARG A 675 -17.72 41.16 21.43
N PHE A 676 -18.62 40.65 20.59
CA PHE A 676 -18.31 40.50 19.17
C PHE A 676 -18.02 41.84 18.50
N ILE A 677 -18.75 42.91 18.85
CA ILE A 677 -18.56 44.23 18.24
C ILE A 677 -17.14 44.78 18.49
N ASP A 678 -16.61 44.63 19.71
CA ASP A 678 -15.26 45.10 20.05
C ASP A 678 -14.21 44.35 19.23
N HIS A 679 -14.39 43.04 19.04
CA HIS A 679 -13.49 42.22 18.23
C HIS A 679 -13.57 42.57 16.74
N LEU A 680 -14.78 42.72 16.20
CA LEU A 680 -15.00 43.13 14.81
C LEU A 680 -14.41 44.52 14.53
N MET A 681 -14.51 45.46 15.47
CA MET A 681 -13.91 46.79 15.33
C MET A 681 -12.39 46.75 15.20
N VAL A 682 -11.71 45.85 15.91
CA VAL A 682 -10.26 45.66 15.79
C VAL A 682 -9.91 44.93 14.50
N MET A 683 -10.63 43.86 14.19
CA MET A 683 -10.38 43.01 13.02
C MET A 683 -10.59 43.74 11.69
N PHE A 684 -11.56 44.66 11.63
CA PHE A 684 -11.84 45.50 10.47
C PHE A 684 -11.36 46.96 10.63
N ALA A 685 -10.43 47.22 11.56
CA ALA A 685 -9.79 48.54 11.68
C ALA A 685 -9.01 48.90 10.40
N GLU A 686 -8.41 47.89 9.77
CA GLU A 686 -7.86 47.95 8.42
C GLU A 686 -8.76 47.15 7.47
N LEU A 687 -9.09 47.72 6.32
CA LEU A 687 -9.97 47.06 5.35
C LEU A 687 -9.27 45.84 4.74
N PRO A 688 -9.91 44.65 4.77
CA PRO A 688 -9.32 43.47 4.18
C PRO A 688 -9.08 43.65 2.68
N PRO A 689 -8.00 43.11 2.10
CA PRO A 689 -7.70 43.25 0.67
C PRO A 689 -8.80 42.71 -0.25
N TRP A 690 -9.64 41.81 0.27
CA TRP A 690 -10.76 41.19 -0.44
C TRP A 690 -12.07 41.99 -0.36
N ASP A 691 -12.19 42.97 0.55
CA ASP A 691 -13.36 43.86 0.67
C ASP A 691 -13.19 45.12 -0.20
N VAL A 692 -13.12 44.91 -1.51
CA VAL A 692 -12.87 45.99 -2.51
C VAL A 692 -13.96 47.07 -2.47
N GLU A 693 -15.19 46.68 -2.11
CA GLU A 693 -16.36 47.56 -2.06
C GLU A 693 -16.58 48.20 -0.67
N ARG A 694 -15.69 47.93 0.30
CA ARG A 694 -15.71 48.46 1.67
C ARG A 694 -17.04 48.20 2.40
N LYS A 695 -17.60 47.02 2.19
CA LYS A 695 -18.90 46.60 2.74
C LYS A 695 -18.80 46.13 4.19
N TYR A 696 -17.63 45.64 4.61
CA TYR A 696 -17.40 45.01 5.91
C TYR A 696 -16.99 46.02 6.99
N LEU A 697 -17.87 47.02 7.19
CA LEU A 697 -17.77 47.93 8.32
C LEU A 697 -18.51 47.33 9.53
N PRO A 698 -17.96 47.35 10.76
CA PRO A 698 -18.60 46.74 11.93
C PRO A 698 -20.07 47.14 12.16
N SER A 699 -20.44 48.39 11.83
CA SER A 699 -21.82 48.90 11.92
C SER A 699 -22.79 48.32 10.86
N ASN A 700 -22.26 47.66 9.83
CA ASN A 700 -22.98 47.09 8.70
C ASN A 700 -22.99 45.56 8.69
N LEU A 701 -22.40 44.92 9.71
CA LEU A 701 -22.30 43.47 9.82
C LEU A 701 -23.42 42.90 10.67
N GLN A 702 -23.95 41.75 10.24
CA GLN A 702 -24.86 40.91 10.99
C GLN A 702 -24.22 39.54 11.21
N LEU A 703 -24.30 39.06 12.44
CA LEU A 703 -23.66 37.82 12.88
C LEU A 703 -24.71 36.73 13.05
N TYR A 704 -24.35 35.49 12.72
CA TYR A 704 -25.25 34.35 12.82
C TYR A 704 -24.52 33.09 13.27
N PHE A 705 -25.26 32.13 13.80
CA PHE A 705 -24.86 30.73 13.79
C PHE A 705 -25.99 29.87 13.22
N GLU A 706 -25.63 28.65 12.83
CA GLU A 706 -26.53 27.68 12.23
C GLU A 706 -26.81 26.54 13.21
N ASP A 707 -28.08 26.21 13.40
CA ASP A 707 -28.52 24.97 14.03
C ASP A 707 -28.58 23.89 12.95
N GLU A 708 -27.51 23.12 12.80
CA GLU A 708 -27.38 22.11 11.75
C GLU A 708 -28.38 20.95 11.88
N GLU A 709 -28.93 20.68 13.07
CA GLU A 709 -29.96 19.63 13.21
C GLU A 709 -31.30 20.02 12.56
N ARG A 710 -31.54 21.32 12.40
CA ARG A 710 -32.83 21.86 11.95
C ARG A 710 -32.74 22.78 10.73
N GLU A 711 -31.52 23.04 10.25
CA GLU A 711 -31.22 24.00 9.17
C GLU A 711 -31.79 25.41 9.47
N GLU A 712 -31.84 25.79 10.75
CA GLU A 712 -32.34 27.09 11.21
C GLU A 712 -31.17 28.05 11.49
N MET A 713 -31.36 29.33 11.17
CA MET A 713 -30.36 30.37 11.40
C MET A 713 -30.74 31.24 12.59
N TYR A 714 -29.76 31.61 13.41
CA TYR A 714 -29.97 32.47 14.57
C TYR A 714 -29.09 33.71 14.46
N GLU A 715 -29.71 34.89 14.33
CA GLU A 715 -29.05 36.20 14.32
C GLU A 715 -28.56 36.54 15.73
N LEU A 716 -27.27 36.83 15.83
CA LEU A 716 -26.57 37.23 17.03
C LEU A 716 -26.57 38.76 17.17
N ASN A 717 -26.85 39.25 18.37
CA ASN A 717 -26.59 40.63 18.71
C ASN A 717 -25.07 40.86 18.86
N PRO A 718 -24.42 41.75 18.07
CA PRO A 718 -22.99 42.01 18.18
C PRO A 718 -22.54 42.55 19.55
N GLU A 719 -23.46 43.10 20.35
CA GLU A 719 -23.19 43.54 21.73
C GLU A 719 -23.10 42.36 22.73
N HIS A 720 -23.52 41.16 22.34
CA HIS A 720 -23.37 39.97 23.20
C HIS A 720 -21.91 39.52 23.30
N THR A 721 -21.58 38.95 24.44
CA THR A 721 -20.30 38.28 24.65
C THR A 721 -20.30 36.89 24.04
N LEU A 722 -19.12 36.32 23.79
CA LEU A 722 -19.00 34.94 23.33
C LEU A 722 -19.71 33.97 24.29
N LEU A 723 -19.58 34.15 25.61
CA LEU A 723 -20.23 33.33 26.62
C LEU A 723 -21.76 33.31 26.46
N GLN A 724 -22.37 34.47 26.25
CA GLN A 724 -23.83 34.59 26.07
C GLN A 724 -24.32 33.83 24.83
N VAL A 725 -23.50 33.81 23.77
CA VAL A 725 -23.80 33.04 22.55
C VAL A 725 -23.65 31.54 22.77
N LEU A 726 -22.56 31.11 23.41
CA LEU A 726 -22.30 29.70 23.71
C LEU A 726 -23.30 29.08 24.71
N GLN A 727 -23.93 29.92 25.54
CA GLN A 727 -25.00 29.53 26.46
C GLN A 727 -26.36 29.31 25.77
N HIS A 728 -26.49 29.66 24.50
CA HIS A 728 -27.74 29.49 23.80
C HIS A 728 -28.11 28.01 23.66
N LYS A 729 -29.38 27.65 23.92
CA LYS A 729 -29.85 26.25 23.98
C LYS A 729 -29.63 25.46 22.69
N ARG A 730 -29.51 26.15 21.55
CA ARG A 730 -29.32 25.58 20.21
C ARG A 730 -27.89 25.71 19.69
N TYR A 731 -26.98 26.30 20.45
CA TYR A 731 -25.59 26.39 20.05
C TYR A 731 -24.82 25.17 20.56
N PHE A 732 -24.12 24.47 19.69
CA PHE A 732 -23.28 23.33 20.03
C PHE A 732 -21.87 23.56 19.50
N VAL A 733 -20.88 23.54 20.38
CA VAL A 733 -19.48 23.67 19.98
C VAL A 733 -18.97 22.33 19.43
N LYS A 734 -18.47 22.34 18.20
CA LYS A 734 -17.90 21.17 17.53
C LYS A 734 -16.37 21.21 17.59
N ALA A 735 -15.73 20.08 17.89
CA ALA A 735 -14.26 19.94 17.94
C ALA A 735 -13.56 21.11 18.70
N GLY A 736 -14.20 21.62 19.75
CA GLY A 736 -13.70 22.72 20.56
C GLY A 736 -13.63 24.10 19.90
N THR A 737 -14.23 24.31 18.72
CA THR A 737 -14.11 25.56 17.94
C THR A 737 -15.48 26.16 17.65
N PRO A 738 -15.92 27.22 18.36
CA PRO A 738 -17.11 27.96 17.99
C PRO A 738 -17.00 28.57 16.60
N THR A 739 -18.08 28.48 15.82
CA THR A 739 -18.18 29.03 14.47
C THR A 739 -19.23 30.15 14.42
N VAL A 740 -18.87 31.26 13.77
CA VAL A 740 -19.74 32.44 13.61
C VAL A 740 -19.76 32.87 12.15
N LEU A 741 -20.95 32.97 11.58
CA LEU A 741 -21.17 33.43 10.21
C LEU A 741 -21.36 34.96 10.20
N VAL A 742 -20.68 35.64 9.30
CA VAL A 742 -20.69 37.11 9.19
C VAL A 742 -21.24 37.53 7.83
N PHE A 743 -22.33 38.29 7.84
CA PHE A 743 -23.00 38.80 6.65
C PHE A 743 -23.07 40.32 6.63
N VAL A 744 -23.13 40.89 5.43
CA VAL A 744 -23.37 42.33 5.23
C VAL A 744 -24.87 42.59 5.20
N LYS A 745 -25.32 43.55 6.00
CA LYS A 745 -26.74 43.90 6.15
C LYS A 745 -27.36 44.30 4.80
N GLY A 746 -28.40 43.58 4.40
CA GLY A 746 -29.16 43.86 3.17
C GLY A 746 -28.39 43.63 1.86
N SER A 747 -27.25 42.92 1.89
CA SER A 747 -26.54 42.58 0.66
C SER A 747 -27.37 41.64 -0.23
N PRO A 748 -27.25 41.71 -1.57
CA PRO A 748 -27.93 40.78 -2.47
C PRO A 748 -27.60 39.32 -2.16
N TYR A 749 -26.38 39.07 -1.67
CA TYR A 749 -25.94 37.75 -1.25
C TYR A 749 -26.66 37.27 0.01
N SER A 750 -26.73 38.09 1.07
CA SER A 750 -27.42 37.70 2.30
C SER A 750 -28.91 37.43 2.06
N ASN A 751 -29.58 38.27 1.26
CA ASN A 751 -30.98 38.03 0.86
C ASN A 751 -31.18 36.72 0.11
N LYS A 752 -30.23 36.32 -0.75
CA LYS A 752 -30.27 35.03 -1.45
C LYS A 752 -29.93 33.87 -0.51
N TYR A 753 -28.95 34.03 0.38
CA TYR A 753 -28.50 33.00 1.31
C TYR A 753 -29.60 32.61 2.32
N PHE A 754 -30.38 33.58 2.78
CA PHE A 754 -31.51 33.34 3.69
C PHE A 754 -32.81 32.92 2.97
N SER A 755 -32.84 32.90 1.64
CA SER A 755 -34.03 32.49 0.87
C SER A 755 -34.37 31.03 1.15
N GLY A 756 -35.46 30.79 1.88
CA GLY A 756 -35.92 29.44 2.25
C GLY A 756 -35.43 28.95 3.61
N LYS A 757 -34.58 29.70 4.32
CA LYS A 757 -34.17 29.40 5.70
C LYS A 757 -35.03 30.15 6.71
N LYS A 758 -35.34 29.52 7.85
CA LYS A 758 -35.96 30.22 8.98
C LYS A 758 -34.87 30.94 9.77
N VAL A 759 -35.06 32.25 9.97
CA VAL A 759 -34.14 33.10 10.72
C VAL A 759 -34.81 33.55 12.02
N HIS A 760 -34.16 33.25 13.14
CA HIS A 760 -34.55 33.65 14.49
C HIS A 760 -33.62 34.75 14.98
N ARG A 761 -34.11 35.68 15.81
CA ARG A 761 -33.29 36.76 16.37
C ARG A 761 -33.07 36.53 17.86
N LEU A 762 -31.82 36.59 18.30
CA LEU A 762 -31.39 36.38 19.68
C LEU A 762 -31.25 37.66 20.48
#